data_AF-A0A7W0R9W7-F1
#
_entry.id   AF-A0A7W0R9W7-F1
#
_cell.length_a   1.000
_cell.length_b   1.000
_cell.length_c   1.000
_cell.angle_alpha   90.00
_cell.angle_beta   90.00
_cell.angle_gamma   90.00
#
_symmetry.space_group_name_H-M   'P 1'
#
loop_
_entity.id
_entity.type
_entity.pdbx_description
1 polymer ?
#
loop_
_entity_poly.entity_id
_entity_poly.type
_entity_poly.pdbx_seq_one_letter_code
_entity_poly.pdbx_strand_id
1 'polypeptide(L)'
;AGLADDLVEEMEFGFLFNRLRKLFSIGYNVTDGRLDASYYDTLASEARLTSFVAIATGQIPHEHWFKLGRSLTPTGGARALLSWSASMFEYFMPLLVMRAYPGTLLDETYSAVIDRQVQYAASHRVPWGISECAYNAQDLDRNYQYRAFGVPGLGLKRGLGDDLVVAPYASMLAAPLVPVDVLHNLERLVRLGMAGRYGFYESIDFTPGRAPDGPARGVVLPTYMAHHQGMSLVALDNALHDFPMQRRFHADPRVQAADLLLQERIPHQVPLKNPPIELAEHVPSARAATGGTGRSYVTPHTLSPRPHLLSNGSYAVMVTNAGGGYSRRQQTAMTRWREDVTTDAWGSFCYVRDLTSGSVWSTAYLPTAHEPDEYECTFAPDRAVFRRVDAGIETRTEIVVSPEDDAELRRVSVTNLGTTPRRLDLTSYAEVVLAPGDTDLSHPAFSNLFIETRSVPDRDALIAVRRPRSGNDRRYLVHVLSGRGRGPELTQFETDRARFIGRGGTIGWPLAMSTRAALSNTTGPVLDPIVSLRHAVRLAPGATARITFTTAYAESEDAALQLVEKYYDRRAVARAVALASTHSQIELRHLGLTIDDTMAFQRLGGRLISGDPRLRDVEAVELSFGGQRDLWKYGISGDLPILVLRLTDETGVPLVAELLKAHEYLRIKGLSFDLVILNEHSASYLQDLQNELLRLIEGGPEQAWVDKAGGVFPRRADLMPVGDLLLLRSAARVVMDAADGGLHNQLSRPHANFMLGQTRSAISDPEAPVTSAPPSEMPPEADLELFNSLGGFADAGREYVVRVHGAEGAVPPVPWTNVVAHETFGFACTESGPGYTWSENSHDNRLTPWRNDPVGDTPGEAVFIKDETSGAFWSATPLPAGGGRRYNTRHGQGYSIYEHARDDVASELTLF
;
A
#
# COMPACT_ATOMS: atom_id res chain seq x y z
N ALA A 1 17.81 -26.00 45.15
CA ALA A 1 17.36 -24.85 45.96
C ALA A 1 17.85 -23.58 45.30
N GLY A 2 19.16 -23.30 45.30
CA GLY A 2 19.77 -22.09 44.71
C GLY A 2 19.16 -21.56 43.41
N LEU A 3 19.21 -22.30 42.29
CA LEU A 3 18.80 -21.76 40.99
C LEU A 3 17.35 -21.20 40.93
N ALA A 4 16.40 -21.81 41.63
CA ALA A 4 15.01 -21.31 41.61
C ALA A 4 14.89 -20.02 42.44
N ASP A 5 15.61 -19.94 43.56
CA ASP A 5 15.67 -18.76 44.40
C ASP A 5 16.41 -17.63 43.67
N ASP A 6 17.54 -17.93 43.03
CA ASP A 6 18.32 -17.01 42.20
C ASP A 6 17.46 -16.44 41.05
N LEU A 7 16.70 -17.30 40.34
CA LEU A 7 15.81 -16.85 39.25
C LEU A 7 14.67 -15.94 39.74
N VAL A 8 14.19 -16.12 40.98
CA VAL A 8 13.17 -15.27 41.59
C VAL A 8 13.78 -13.94 42.04
N GLU A 9 15.00 -13.96 42.60
CA GLU A 9 15.71 -12.74 43.02
C GLU A 9 16.19 -11.89 41.85
N GLU A 10 16.61 -12.51 40.74
CA GLU A 10 17.03 -11.83 39.51
C GLU A 10 15.86 -11.26 38.69
N MET A 11 14.61 -11.65 38.98
CA MET A 11 13.45 -11.24 38.20
C MET A 11 13.03 -9.81 38.54
N GLU A 12 13.43 -8.86 37.69
CA GLU A 12 13.16 -7.43 37.85
C GLU A 12 11.92 -6.97 37.08
N PHE A 13 10.81 -6.72 37.78
CA PHE A 13 9.60 -6.11 37.22
C PHE A 13 9.63 -4.57 37.23
N GLY A 14 10.49 -3.96 38.06
CA GLY A 14 10.51 -2.52 38.31
C GLY A 14 10.67 -1.67 37.04
N PHE A 15 11.37 -2.17 36.02
CA PHE A 15 11.54 -1.43 34.76
C PHE A 15 10.25 -1.33 33.94
N LEU A 16 9.29 -2.26 34.12
CA LEU A 16 7.96 -2.20 33.50
C LEU A 16 7.02 -1.21 34.20
N PHE A 17 7.39 -0.77 35.41
CA PHE A 17 6.54 0.04 36.27
C PHE A 17 6.60 1.53 35.92
N ASN A 18 5.49 2.10 35.50
CA ASN A 18 5.38 3.54 35.31
C ASN A 18 5.11 4.24 36.65
N ARG A 19 6.12 4.94 37.18
CA ARG A 19 6.04 5.62 38.49
C ARG A 19 4.97 6.71 38.58
N LEU A 20 4.63 7.36 37.46
CA LEU A 20 3.62 8.43 37.43
C LEU A 20 2.19 7.86 37.48
N ARG A 21 1.93 6.84 36.66
CA ARG A 21 0.61 6.18 36.61
C ARG A 21 0.41 5.16 37.73
N LYS A 22 1.51 4.70 38.33
CA LYS A 22 1.57 3.58 39.28
C LYS A 22 0.95 2.30 38.69
N LEU A 23 1.20 2.03 37.40
CA LEU A 23 0.71 0.86 36.67
C LEU A 23 1.87 0.24 35.87
N PHE A 24 1.78 -1.07 35.61
CA PHE A 24 2.69 -1.73 34.70
C PHE A 24 2.33 -1.42 33.25
N SER A 25 3.35 -1.15 32.43
CA SER A 25 3.19 -1.16 30.99
C SER A 25 2.96 -2.59 30.49
N ILE A 26 2.19 -2.76 29.41
CA ILE A 26 1.91 -4.08 28.85
C ILE A 26 3.12 -4.70 28.14
N GLY A 27 4.15 -3.92 27.85
CA GLY A 27 5.33 -4.38 27.15
C GLY A 27 6.51 -3.42 27.25
N TYR A 28 7.69 -3.95 26.95
CA TYR A 28 8.90 -3.16 26.79
C TYR A 28 9.51 -3.47 25.43
N ASN A 29 9.66 -2.43 24.63
CA ASN A 29 10.31 -2.54 23.34
C ASN A 29 11.83 -2.49 23.56
N VAL A 30 12.46 -3.65 23.52
CA VAL A 30 13.92 -3.82 23.69
C VAL A 30 14.71 -3.02 22.64
N THR A 31 14.18 -2.93 21.41
CA THR A 31 14.81 -2.18 20.30
C THR A 31 14.79 -0.66 20.55
N ASP A 32 13.69 -0.16 21.09
CA ASP A 32 13.48 1.28 21.34
C ASP A 32 13.91 1.72 22.74
N GLY A 33 14.21 0.78 23.64
CA GLY A 33 14.56 1.04 25.03
C GLY A 33 13.44 1.69 25.85
N ARG A 34 12.17 1.50 25.46
CA ARG A 34 11.02 2.20 26.07
C ARG A 34 9.85 1.25 26.40
N LEU A 35 9.05 1.68 27.35
CA LEU A 35 7.79 1.06 27.73
C LEU A 35 6.68 1.36 26.72
N ASP A 36 5.77 0.41 26.54
CA ASP A 36 4.52 0.64 25.81
C ASP A 36 3.64 1.68 26.51
N ALA A 37 2.84 2.38 25.69
CA ALA A 37 1.93 3.43 26.16
C ALA A 37 0.59 2.87 26.71
N SER A 38 0.36 1.56 26.60
CA SER A 38 -0.76 0.84 27.20
C SER A 38 -0.34 0.22 28.53
N TYR A 39 -1.29 0.06 29.44
CA TYR A 39 -1.02 -0.36 30.82
C TYR A 39 -1.97 -1.47 31.25
N TYR A 40 -1.47 -2.37 32.10
CA TYR A 40 -2.33 -3.30 32.85
C TYR A 40 -3.05 -2.50 33.94
N ASP A 41 -4.29 -2.13 33.66
CA ASP A 41 -5.09 -1.21 34.47
C ASP A 41 -6.36 -1.85 35.03
N THR A 42 -6.54 -3.17 34.92
CA THR A 42 -7.71 -3.90 35.44
C THR A 42 -7.31 -4.88 36.54
N LEU A 43 -8.14 -4.99 37.58
CA LEU A 43 -7.92 -6.01 38.64
C LEU A 43 -8.27 -7.41 38.12
N ALA A 44 -9.23 -7.52 37.19
CA ALA A 44 -9.61 -8.75 36.51
C ALA A 44 -8.69 -9.03 35.30
N SER A 45 -7.44 -9.38 35.59
CA SER A 45 -6.44 -9.82 34.62
C SER A 45 -5.47 -10.77 35.30
N GLU A 46 -4.89 -11.68 34.52
CA GLU A 46 -3.76 -12.53 34.86
C GLU A 46 -2.56 -11.73 35.37
N ALA A 47 -2.35 -10.51 34.85
CA ALA A 47 -1.24 -9.65 35.20
C ALA A 47 -1.27 -9.22 36.67
N ARG A 48 -2.40 -9.39 37.37
CA ARG A 48 -2.47 -9.16 38.82
C ARG A 48 -1.52 -10.05 39.61
N LEU A 49 -1.18 -11.24 39.11
CA LEU A 49 -0.20 -12.11 39.76
C LEU A 49 1.17 -11.43 39.74
N THR A 50 1.58 -10.88 38.60
CA THR A 50 2.80 -10.06 38.49
C THR A 50 2.74 -8.84 39.39
N SER A 51 1.62 -8.12 39.43
CA SER A 51 1.38 -7.02 40.36
C SER A 51 1.57 -7.43 41.82
N PHE A 52 1.00 -8.57 42.21
CA PHE A 52 1.09 -9.08 43.57
C PHE A 52 2.53 -9.47 43.93
N VAL A 53 3.19 -10.25 43.06
CA VAL A 53 4.58 -10.70 43.28
C VAL A 53 5.53 -9.51 43.37
N ALA A 54 5.43 -8.53 42.47
CA ALA A 54 6.32 -7.37 42.48
C ALA A 54 6.13 -6.46 43.71
N ILE A 55 4.92 -6.44 44.30
CA ILE A 55 4.68 -5.77 45.59
C ILE A 55 5.26 -6.62 46.74
N ALA A 56 5.00 -7.93 46.74
CA ALA A 56 5.48 -8.86 47.77
C ALA A 56 7.02 -8.87 47.87
N THR A 57 7.72 -8.81 46.72
CA THR A 57 9.18 -8.74 46.65
C THR A 57 9.73 -7.33 46.88
N GLY A 58 8.88 -6.32 47.07
CA GLY A 58 9.29 -4.95 47.37
C GLY A 58 9.83 -4.15 46.18
N GLN A 59 9.67 -4.64 44.95
CA GLN A 59 10.15 -3.97 43.73
C GLN A 59 9.30 -2.75 43.35
N ILE A 60 8.01 -2.76 43.69
CA ILE A 60 7.08 -1.66 43.45
C ILE A 60 6.19 -1.39 44.68
N PRO A 61 5.63 -0.17 44.82
CA PRO A 61 4.88 0.20 46.01
C PRO A 61 3.42 -0.29 45.94
N HIS A 62 2.82 -0.57 47.11
CA HIS A 62 1.50 -1.22 47.22
C HIS A 62 0.35 -0.40 46.61
N GLU A 63 0.49 0.92 46.44
CA GLU A 63 -0.53 1.74 45.78
C GLU A 63 -0.81 1.31 44.34
N HIS A 64 0.12 0.57 43.71
CA HIS A 64 -0.12 -0.06 42.42
C HIS A 64 -1.39 -0.94 42.43
N TRP A 65 -1.55 -1.77 43.47
CA TRP A 65 -2.70 -2.68 43.60
C TRP A 65 -4.04 -1.93 43.60
N PHE A 66 -4.07 -0.77 44.25
CA PHE A 66 -5.26 0.07 44.36
C PHE A 66 -5.50 0.95 43.12
N LYS A 67 -4.56 0.99 42.18
CA LYS A 67 -4.74 1.65 40.88
C LYS A 67 -5.35 0.77 39.80
N LEU A 68 -5.34 -0.55 40.00
CA LEU A 68 -6.06 -1.47 39.13
C LEU A 68 -7.57 -1.16 39.16
N GLY A 69 -8.25 -1.24 38.02
CA GLY A 69 -9.65 -0.87 37.88
C GLY A 69 -10.56 -1.92 38.51
N ARG A 70 -11.54 -1.47 39.31
CA ARG A 70 -12.63 -2.29 39.87
C ARG A 70 -13.96 -2.05 39.15
N SER A 71 -13.95 -2.12 37.82
CA SER A 71 -15.20 -1.99 37.05
C SER A 71 -16.06 -3.23 37.27
N LEU A 72 -17.30 -3.07 37.74
CA LEU A 72 -18.21 -4.17 38.07
C LEU A 72 -19.37 -4.24 37.08
N THR A 73 -19.86 -5.45 36.82
CA THR A 73 -21.05 -5.73 36.03
C THR A 73 -22.00 -6.68 36.77
N PRO A 74 -23.33 -6.50 36.67
CA PRO A 74 -24.28 -7.44 37.26
C PRO A 74 -24.30 -8.74 36.46
N THR A 75 -24.35 -9.88 37.15
CA THR A 75 -24.34 -11.20 36.52
C THR A 75 -25.14 -12.18 37.37
N GLY A 76 -26.33 -12.57 36.88
CA GLY A 76 -27.09 -13.70 37.46
C GLY A 76 -27.45 -13.61 38.95
N GLY A 77 -27.43 -12.42 39.55
CA GLY A 77 -27.67 -12.20 41.00
C GLY A 77 -26.44 -11.81 41.82
N ALA A 78 -25.24 -11.89 41.24
CA ALA A 78 -23.96 -11.48 41.83
C ALA A 78 -23.27 -10.38 40.99
N ARG A 79 -22.11 -9.89 41.43
CA ARG A 79 -21.30 -8.90 40.73
C ARG A 79 -19.96 -9.49 40.32
N ALA A 80 -19.62 -9.33 39.04
CA ALA A 80 -18.31 -9.73 38.51
C ALA A 80 -17.47 -8.49 38.16
N LEU A 81 -16.16 -8.58 38.40
CA LEU A 81 -15.21 -7.64 37.80
C LEU A 81 -15.15 -7.82 36.27
N LEU A 82 -15.17 -6.71 35.55
CA LEU A 82 -14.95 -6.67 34.11
C LEU A 82 -13.46 -6.83 33.80
N SER A 83 -13.16 -7.81 32.95
CA SER A 83 -11.84 -7.99 32.35
C SER A 83 -11.79 -7.36 30.95
N TRP A 84 -10.63 -7.40 30.30
CA TRP A 84 -10.53 -6.87 28.94
C TRP A 84 -11.23 -7.79 27.94
N SER A 85 -10.88 -9.08 27.93
CA SER A 85 -11.36 -10.02 26.93
C SER A 85 -12.46 -10.96 27.41
N ALA A 86 -12.81 -10.98 28.70
CA ALA A 86 -13.77 -11.90 29.30
C ALA A 86 -13.36 -13.37 29.27
N SER A 87 -12.05 -13.64 29.17
CA SER A 87 -11.53 -14.99 29.10
C SER A 87 -11.47 -15.62 30.49
N MET A 88 -11.68 -16.93 30.60
CA MET A 88 -11.52 -17.61 31.89
C MET A 88 -10.09 -17.50 32.45
N PHE A 89 -9.08 -17.52 31.60
CA PHE A 89 -7.68 -17.40 32.02
C PHE A 89 -7.40 -16.09 32.78
N GLU A 90 -7.90 -14.94 32.31
CA GLU A 90 -7.75 -13.63 32.97
C GLU A 90 -8.23 -13.67 34.44
N TYR A 91 -9.24 -14.49 34.73
CA TYR A 91 -9.77 -14.69 36.07
C TYR A 91 -9.04 -15.81 36.83
N PHE A 92 -8.87 -16.99 36.24
CA PHE A 92 -8.53 -18.18 37.01
C PHE A 92 -7.04 -18.57 36.97
N MET A 93 -6.23 -18.03 36.05
CA MET A 93 -4.79 -18.32 36.07
C MET A 93 -4.13 -17.89 37.39
N PRO A 94 -4.40 -16.68 37.94
CA PRO A 94 -3.87 -16.30 39.25
C PRO A 94 -4.29 -17.23 40.40
N LEU A 95 -5.48 -17.84 40.33
CA LEU A 95 -6.00 -18.75 41.36
C LEU A 95 -5.18 -20.06 41.47
N LEU A 96 -4.36 -20.38 40.48
CA LEU A 96 -3.49 -21.56 40.55
C LEU A 96 -2.48 -21.47 41.71
N VAL A 97 -2.09 -20.25 42.10
CA VAL A 97 -1.08 -20.01 43.14
C VAL A 97 -1.52 -19.00 44.20
N MET A 98 -2.45 -18.09 43.89
CA MET A 98 -2.98 -17.10 44.83
C MET A 98 -4.24 -17.61 45.54
N ARG A 99 -4.33 -17.40 46.85
CA ARG A 99 -5.53 -17.71 47.64
C ARG A 99 -6.71 -16.82 47.27
N ALA A 100 -7.90 -17.43 47.25
CA ALA A 100 -9.17 -16.71 47.30
C ALA A 100 -9.68 -16.75 48.74
N TYR A 101 -10.18 -15.61 49.25
CA TYR A 101 -10.72 -15.50 50.59
C TYR A 101 -12.26 -15.35 50.53
N PRO A 102 -13.02 -16.15 51.30
CA PRO A 102 -14.48 -16.09 51.27
C PRO A 102 -15.03 -14.68 51.56
N GLY A 103 -16.03 -14.26 50.79
CA GLY A 103 -16.72 -12.97 50.99
C GLY A 103 -15.92 -11.74 50.51
N THR A 104 -14.87 -11.96 49.71
CA THR A 104 -14.11 -10.89 49.07
C THR A 104 -14.62 -10.59 47.66
N LEU A 105 -14.17 -9.46 47.10
CA LEU A 105 -14.53 -9.04 45.75
C LEU A 105 -14.11 -10.05 44.67
N LEU A 106 -12.91 -10.65 44.83
CA LEU A 106 -12.41 -11.67 43.90
C LEU A 106 -13.21 -12.98 44.03
N ASP A 107 -13.57 -13.36 45.26
CA ASP A 107 -14.39 -14.55 45.55
C ASP A 107 -15.81 -14.47 44.92
N GLU A 108 -16.49 -13.31 45.08
CA GLU A 108 -17.78 -13.06 44.40
C GLU A 108 -17.61 -13.08 42.87
N THR A 109 -16.51 -12.50 42.36
CA THR A 109 -16.21 -12.46 40.92
C THR A 109 -16.02 -13.86 40.35
N TYR A 110 -15.27 -14.75 41.03
CA TYR A 110 -15.02 -16.10 40.54
C TYR A 110 -16.31 -16.89 40.37
N SER A 111 -17.19 -16.85 41.37
CA SER A 111 -18.50 -17.50 41.32
C SER A 111 -19.36 -16.93 40.18
N ALA A 112 -19.45 -15.60 40.09
CA ALA A 112 -20.25 -14.93 39.06
C ALA A 112 -19.76 -15.21 37.62
N VAL A 113 -18.45 -15.28 37.40
CA VAL A 113 -17.87 -15.60 36.09
C VAL A 113 -18.17 -17.03 35.66
N ILE A 114 -18.07 -18.01 36.58
CA ILE A 114 -18.42 -19.41 36.31
C ILE A 114 -19.90 -19.51 35.92
N ASP A 115 -20.79 -18.92 36.72
CA ASP A 115 -22.24 -18.95 36.45
C ASP A 115 -22.56 -18.40 35.06
N ARG A 116 -21.91 -17.29 34.68
CA ARG A 116 -22.12 -16.67 33.38
C ARG A 116 -21.56 -17.48 32.22
N GLN A 117 -20.39 -18.10 32.39
CA GLN A 117 -19.82 -19.04 31.41
C GLN A 117 -20.76 -20.21 31.18
N VAL A 118 -21.29 -20.81 32.24
CA VAL A 118 -22.27 -21.91 32.17
C VAL A 118 -23.57 -21.47 31.50
N GLN A 119 -24.14 -20.32 31.91
CA GLN A 119 -25.37 -19.78 31.32
C GLN A 119 -25.22 -19.46 29.83
N TYR A 120 -24.12 -18.82 29.44
CA TYR A 120 -23.87 -18.45 28.06
C TYR A 120 -23.64 -19.67 27.15
N ALA A 121 -22.88 -20.65 27.64
CA ALA A 121 -22.69 -21.90 26.92
C ALA A 121 -24.02 -22.69 26.79
N ALA A 122 -24.84 -22.70 27.84
CA ALA A 122 -26.16 -23.32 27.82
C ALA A 122 -27.12 -22.66 26.82
N SER A 123 -27.12 -21.32 26.71
CA SER A 123 -27.96 -20.61 25.73
C SER A 123 -27.57 -20.93 24.28
N HIS A 124 -26.30 -21.30 24.04
CA HIS A 124 -25.79 -21.71 22.73
C HIS A 124 -25.73 -23.24 22.55
N ARG A 125 -26.16 -24.01 23.56
CA ARG A 125 -26.13 -25.49 23.56
C ARG A 125 -24.73 -26.07 23.29
N VAL A 126 -23.66 -25.42 23.78
CA VAL A 126 -22.26 -25.89 23.71
C VAL A 126 -21.71 -26.17 25.12
N PRO A 127 -20.59 -26.91 25.27
CA PRO A 127 -19.87 -26.98 26.55
C PRO A 127 -19.35 -25.59 26.96
N TRP A 128 -19.13 -25.35 28.25
CA TRP A 128 -18.54 -24.09 28.72
C TRP A 128 -17.01 -24.20 28.78
N GLY A 129 -16.31 -23.08 28.99
CA GLY A 129 -14.84 -23.01 28.94
C GLY A 129 -14.34 -22.10 27.83
N ILE A 130 -14.91 -20.90 27.70
CA ILE A 130 -14.50 -19.93 26.68
C ILE A 130 -13.33 -19.12 27.23
N SER A 131 -12.18 -19.24 26.59
CA SER A 131 -10.94 -18.53 26.91
C SER A 131 -10.03 -18.46 25.69
N GLU A 132 -8.90 -17.76 25.78
CA GLU A 132 -7.85 -17.80 24.78
C GLU A 132 -7.42 -19.22 24.42
N CYS A 133 -7.44 -19.52 23.13
CA CYS A 133 -7.08 -20.83 22.62
C CYS A 133 -6.80 -20.75 21.13
N ALA A 134 -6.36 -21.88 20.57
CA ALA A 134 -6.37 -22.04 19.12
C ALA A 134 -7.83 -22.05 18.59
N TYR A 135 -8.05 -21.68 17.34
CA TYR A 135 -9.37 -21.75 16.68
C TYR A 135 -9.25 -22.14 15.21
N ASN A 136 -10.36 -22.48 14.56
CA ASN A 136 -10.36 -23.08 13.22
C ASN A 136 -10.06 -22.06 12.10
N ALA A 137 -8.90 -21.43 12.16
CA ALA A 137 -8.26 -20.65 11.12
C ALA A 137 -6.79 -21.06 11.05
N GLN A 138 -6.28 -21.20 9.83
CA GLN A 138 -4.91 -21.65 9.57
C GLN A 138 -4.13 -20.55 8.83
N ASP A 139 -2.83 -20.43 9.12
CA ASP A 139 -1.92 -19.65 8.28
C ASP A 139 -1.50 -20.43 7.03
N LEU A 140 -0.66 -19.82 6.19
CA LEU A 140 -0.13 -20.43 4.96
C LEU A 140 0.62 -21.74 5.22
N ASP A 141 1.17 -21.92 6.43
CA ASP A 141 1.89 -23.12 6.87
C ASP A 141 0.97 -24.15 7.55
N ARG A 142 -0.34 -23.93 7.52
CA ARG A 142 -1.39 -24.76 8.15
C ARG A 142 -1.34 -24.81 9.67
N ASN A 143 -0.70 -23.84 10.33
CA ASN A 143 -0.75 -23.74 11.79
C ASN A 143 -2.06 -23.08 12.23
N TYR A 144 -2.72 -23.68 13.22
CA TYR A 144 -3.89 -23.07 13.85
C TYR A 144 -3.53 -21.76 14.53
N GLN A 145 -4.34 -20.74 14.30
CA GLN A 145 -4.14 -19.41 14.88
C GLN A 145 -4.64 -19.35 16.33
N TYR A 146 -4.02 -18.49 17.14
CA TYR A 146 -4.30 -18.33 18.57
C TYR A 146 -4.79 -16.93 18.91
N ARG A 147 -5.85 -16.79 19.71
CA ARG A 147 -6.34 -15.49 20.20
C ARG A 147 -7.21 -15.62 21.44
N ALA A 148 -7.52 -14.48 22.08
CA ALA A 148 -8.43 -14.40 23.22
C ALA A 148 -9.91 -14.39 22.83
N PHE A 149 -10.67 -15.29 23.47
CA PHE A 149 -12.13 -15.41 23.43
C PHE A 149 -12.71 -15.19 24.82
N GLY A 150 -13.93 -14.68 24.90
CA GLY A 150 -14.60 -14.50 26.18
C GLY A 150 -16.08 -14.27 26.05
N VAL A 151 -16.76 -14.27 27.20
CA VAL A 151 -18.22 -14.26 27.26
C VAL A 151 -18.78 -12.83 27.23
N PRO A 152 -19.76 -12.53 26.35
CA PRO A 152 -20.46 -11.25 26.32
C PRO A 152 -21.06 -10.87 27.68
N GLY A 153 -20.84 -9.61 28.06
CA GLY A 153 -21.27 -9.04 29.34
C GLY A 153 -20.19 -9.06 30.43
N LEU A 154 -19.12 -9.86 30.30
CA LEU A 154 -18.01 -9.91 31.27
C LEU A 154 -16.76 -9.13 30.84
N GLY A 155 -16.72 -8.63 29.60
CA GLY A 155 -15.53 -8.01 29.00
C GLY A 155 -15.77 -6.62 28.45
N LEU A 156 -14.70 -5.83 28.39
CA LEU A 156 -14.71 -4.48 27.81
C LEU A 156 -14.54 -4.48 26.28
N LYS A 157 -13.96 -5.55 25.71
CA LYS A 157 -13.78 -5.76 24.27
C LYS A 157 -15.14 -5.91 23.56
N ARG A 158 -15.31 -5.26 22.41
CA ARG A 158 -16.50 -5.41 21.54
C ARG A 158 -16.44 -6.68 20.69
N GLY A 159 -17.59 -7.21 20.29
CA GLY A 159 -17.69 -8.40 19.42
C GLY A 159 -17.33 -9.72 20.11
N LEU A 160 -17.50 -9.80 21.44
CA LEU A 160 -17.27 -11.05 22.19
C LEU A 160 -18.28 -12.15 21.82
N GLY A 161 -19.41 -11.80 21.20
CA GLY A 161 -20.42 -12.75 20.75
C GLY A 161 -20.19 -13.30 19.33
N ASP A 162 -19.19 -12.77 18.61
CA ASP A 162 -18.94 -13.11 17.21
C ASP A 162 -18.34 -14.52 17.05
N ASP A 163 -17.69 -15.01 18.10
CA ASP A 163 -16.92 -16.24 18.07
C ASP A 163 -17.25 -17.15 19.27
N LEU A 164 -17.51 -18.43 18.98
CA LEU A 164 -17.88 -19.42 19.98
C LEU A 164 -16.87 -20.57 19.96
N VAL A 165 -15.76 -20.40 20.68
CA VAL A 165 -14.68 -21.39 20.77
C VAL A 165 -14.53 -21.82 22.22
N VAL A 166 -14.47 -23.14 22.45
CA VAL A 166 -14.42 -23.73 23.79
C VAL A 166 -13.11 -24.50 23.97
N ALA A 167 -12.43 -24.23 25.07
CA ALA A 167 -11.15 -24.85 25.42
C ALA A 167 -11.27 -25.64 26.73
N PRO A 168 -10.96 -26.95 26.76
CA PRO A 168 -11.11 -27.78 27.96
C PRO A 168 -10.31 -27.27 29.16
N TYR A 169 -9.11 -26.73 28.93
CA TYR A 169 -8.25 -26.21 30.01
C TYR A 169 -8.95 -25.08 30.79
N ALA A 170 -9.75 -24.25 30.11
CA ALA A 170 -10.45 -23.13 30.71
C ALA A 170 -11.45 -23.60 31.78
N SER A 171 -12.22 -24.65 31.49
CA SER A 171 -13.08 -25.27 32.49
C SER A 171 -12.28 -25.90 33.62
N MET A 172 -11.15 -26.55 33.32
CA MET A 172 -10.30 -27.17 34.34
C MET A 172 -9.74 -26.15 35.33
N LEU A 173 -9.47 -24.91 34.91
CA LEU A 173 -9.04 -23.84 35.83
C LEU A 173 -10.05 -23.57 36.96
N ALA A 174 -11.34 -23.86 36.74
CA ALA A 174 -12.40 -23.72 37.74
C ALA A 174 -12.62 -24.99 38.59
N ALA A 175 -11.88 -26.07 38.34
CA ALA A 175 -12.01 -27.33 39.08
C ALA A 175 -11.88 -27.19 40.60
N PRO A 176 -10.99 -26.31 41.15
CA PRO A 176 -10.90 -26.14 42.59
C PRO A 176 -12.13 -25.50 43.25
N LEU A 177 -13.00 -24.86 42.46
CA LEU A 177 -14.20 -24.17 42.95
C LEU A 177 -15.48 -24.98 42.69
N VAL A 178 -15.61 -25.55 41.50
CA VAL A 178 -16.81 -26.28 41.04
C VAL A 178 -16.45 -27.64 40.40
N PRO A 179 -15.82 -28.57 41.16
CA PRO A 179 -15.23 -29.79 40.59
C PRO A 179 -16.24 -30.70 39.89
N VAL A 180 -17.48 -30.77 40.40
CA VAL A 180 -18.54 -31.62 39.83
C VAL A 180 -19.04 -31.07 38.48
N ASP A 181 -19.23 -29.76 38.37
CA ASP A 181 -19.67 -29.13 37.11
C ASP A 181 -18.60 -29.19 36.03
N VAL A 182 -17.33 -29.07 36.44
CA VAL A 182 -16.18 -29.28 35.54
C VAL A 182 -16.14 -30.71 35.05
N LEU A 183 -16.31 -31.71 35.93
CA LEU A 183 -16.33 -33.12 35.54
C LEU A 183 -17.42 -33.40 34.50
N HIS A 184 -18.66 -32.96 34.75
CA HIS A 184 -19.76 -33.13 33.80
C HIS A 184 -19.49 -32.44 32.44
N ASN A 185 -18.86 -31.27 32.45
CA ASN A 185 -18.51 -30.55 31.23
C ASN A 185 -17.39 -31.25 30.45
N LEU A 186 -16.37 -31.77 31.14
CA LEU A 186 -15.30 -32.56 30.54
C LEU A 186 -15.82 -33.86 29.93
N GLU A 187 -16.71 -34.59 30.60
CA GLU A 187 -17.37 -35.76 30.01
C GLU A 187 -18.14 -35.42 28.73
N ARG A 188 -18.77 -34.24 28.69
CA ARG A 188 -19.44 -33.74 27.50
C ARG A 188 -18.45 -33.42 26.37
N LEU A 189 -17.30 -32.82 26.69
CA LEU A 189 -16.23 -32.57 25.73
C LEU A 189 -15.62 -33.88 25.20
N VAL A 190 -15.46 -34.90 26.04
CA VAL A 190 -15.04 -36.25 25.62
C VAL A 190 -16.01 -36.85 24.60
N ARG A 191 -17.33 -36.72 24.84
CA ARG A 191 -18.36 -37.17 23.88
C ARG A 191 -18.32 -36.41 22.53
N LEU A 192 -17.70 -35.24 22.49
CA LEU A 192 -17.47 -34.44 21.27
C LEU A 192 -16.11 -34.73 20.60
N GLY A 193 -15.37 -35.74 21.07
CA GLY A 193 -14.09 -36.13 20.47
C GLY A 193 -12.89 -35.30 20.91
N MET A 194 -13.01 -34.52 22.00
CA MET A 194 -11.91 -33.69 22.50
C MET A 194 -10.80 -34.46 23.22
N ALA A 195 -10.94 -35.77 23.42
CA ALA A 195 -9.91 -36.60 24.04
C ALA A 195 -8.93 -37.14 23.00
N GLY A 196 -7.63 -36.95 23.24
CA GLY A 196 -6.56 -37.55 22.45
C GLY A 196 -5.46 -38.15 23.31
N ARG A 197 -4.32 -38.47 22.67
CA ARG A 197 -3.20 -39.21 23.29
C ARG A 197 -2.62 -38.53 24.53
N TYR A 198 -2.53 -37.21 24.54
CA TYR A 198 -1.90 -36.44 25.62
C TYR A 198 -2.93 -35.73 26.52
N GLY A 199 -4.15 -36.28 26.59
CA GLY A 199 -5.27 -35.63 27.28
C GLY A 199 -6.15 -34.87 26.30
N PHE A 200 -6.74 -33.78 26.77
CA PHE A 200 -7.66 -32.99 25.95
C PHE A 200 -6.92 -32.21 24.86
N TYR A 201 -7.49 -32.20 23.66
CA TYR A 201 -7.10 -31.30 22.59
C TYR A 201 -7.36 -29.84 22.97
N GLU A 202 -6.67 -28.94 22.27
CA GLU A 202 -6.60 -27.52 22.57
C GLU A 202 -7.99 -26.85 22.64
N SER A 203 -8.82 -27.03 21.62
CA SER A 203 -10.13 -26.40 21.55
C SER A 203 -11.08 -27.04 20.54
N ILE A 204 -12.35 -26.66 20.63
CA ILE A 204 -13.40 -26.94 19.65
C ILE A 204 -14.08 -25.64 19.23
N ASP A 205 -14.13 -25.38 17.92
CA ASP A 205 -14.67 -24.16 17.34
C ASP A 205 -16.12 -24.40 16.86
N PHE A 206 -17.07 -23.68 17.44
CA PHE A 206 -18.51 -23.72 17.11
C PHE A 206 -18.98 -22.48 16.33
N THR A 207 -18.08 -21.59 15.92
CA THR A 207 -18.48 -20.33 15.26
C THR A 207 -19.24 -20.57 13.95
N PRO A 208 -20.45 -19.98 13.79
CA PRO A 208 -21.19 -20.04 12.52
C PRO A 208 -20.35 -19.44 11.37
N GLY A 209 -19.97 -20.28 10.40
CA GLY A 209 -19.09 -19.90 9.28
C GLY A 209 -17.71 -20.56 9.29
N ARG A 210 -17.22 -21.03 10.45
CA ARG A 210 -15.98 -21.84 10.54
C ARG A 210 -16.24 -23.31 10.86
N ALA A 211 -17.49 -23.68 11.11
CA ALA A 211 -17.94 -25.05 11.27
C ALA A 211 -18.83 -25.48 10.07
N PRO A 212 -18.28 -26.16 9.04
CA PRO A 212 -19.01 -26.48 7.81
C PRO A 212 -20.18 -27.46 7.99
N ASP A 213 -20.15 -28.31 9.03
CA ASP A 213 -21.19 -29.32 9.31
C ASP A 213 -22.30 -28.82 10.27
N GLY A 214 -22.42 -27.50 10.46
CA GLY A 214 -23.38 -26.85 11.36
C GLY A 214 -22.92 -26.76 12.83
N PRO A 215 -23.50 -25.84 13.63
CA PRO A 215 -23.02 -25.50 14.97
C PRO A 215 -23.16 -26.62 16.02
N ALA A 216 -23.83 -27.73 15.71
CA ALA A 216 -24.16 -28.77 16.68
C ALA A 216 -23.00 -29.71 17.04
N ARG A 217 -21.97 -29.84 16.17
CA ARG A 217 -20.82 -30.72 16.43
C ARG A 217 -19.49 -30.00 16.65
N GLY A 218 -19.32 -28.80 16.10
CA GLY A 218 -18.06 -28.02 16.20
C GLY A 218 -16.89 -28.68 15.47
N VAL A 219 -15.81 -27.92 15.24
CA VAL A 219 -14.56 -28.42 14.65
C VAL A 219 -13.53 -28.60 15.74
N VAL A 220 -13.11 -29.85 15.98
CA VAL A 220 -12.05 -30.17 16.95
C VAL A 220 -10.70 -29.78 16.38
N LEU A 221 -9.87 -29.10 17.18
CA LEU A 221 -8.50 -28.76 16.81
C LEU A 221 -7.52 -29.73 17.48
N PRO A 222 -6.95 -30.69 16.74
CA PRO A 222 -6.16 -31.78 17.33
C PRO A 222 -4.71 -31.36 17.67
N THR A 223 -4.55 -30.26 18.40
CA THR A 223 -3.25 -29.76 18.89
C THR A 223 -3.19 -29.74 20.41
N TYR A 224 -1.98 -29.58 20.96
CA TYR A 224 -1.74 -29.50 22.40
C TYR A 224 -0.83 -28.32 22.70
N MET A 225 -1.27 -27.39 23.55
CA MET A 225 -0.41 -26.32 24.02
C MET A 225 0.14 -26.66 25.40
N ALA A 226 1.46 -26.76 25.52
CA ALA A 226 2.12 -27.24 26.73
C ALA A 226 1.72 -26.45 27.99
N HIS A 227 1.59 -25.12 27.87
CA HIS A 227 1.19 -24.27 28.99
C HIS A 227 -0.28 -24.48 29.44
N HIS A 228 -1.21 -24.77 28.51
CA HIS A 228 -2.59 -25.12 28.84
C HIS A 228 -2.68 -26.47 29.56
N GLN A 229 -1.88 -27.46 29.11
CA GLN A 229 -1.77 -28.74 29.79
C GLN A 229 -1.18 -28.57 31.20
N GLY A 230 -0.12 -27.76 31.34
CA GLY A 230 0.49 -27.45 32.63
C GLY A 230 -0.49 -26.81 33.62
N MET A 231 -1.22 -25.78 33.18
CA MET A 231 -2.25 -25.13 34.02
C MET A 231 -3.38 -26.08 34.40
N SER A 232 -3.82 -26.93 33.46
CA SER A 232 -4.84 -27.96 33.72
C SER A 232 -4.40 -28.91 34.82
N LEU A 233 -3.16 -29.41 34.75
CA LEU A 233 -2.61 -30.31 35.76
C LEU A 233 -2.53 -29.64 37.13
N VAL A 234 -2.08 -28.38 37.21
CA VAL A 234 -2.03 -27.63 38.47
C VAL A 234 -3.42 -27.37 39.04
N ALA A 235 -4.41 -27.05 38.20
CA ALA A 235 -5.77 -26.83 38.65
C ALA A 235 -6.39 -28.12 39.22
N LEU A 236 -6.18 -29.26 38.56
CA LEU A 236 -6.62 -30.56 39.04
C LEU A 236 -5.89 -30.97 40.33
N ASP A 237 -4.58 -30.73 40.42
CA ASP A 237 -3.80 -30.98 41.64
C ASP A 237 -4.31 -30.13 42.81
N ASN A 238 -4.63 -28.85 42.57
CA ASN A 238 -5.27 -27.98 43.56
C ASN A 238 -6.65 -28.48 43.99
N ALA A 239 -7.47 -28.98 43.07
CA ALA A 239 -8.78 -29.54 43.41
C ALA A 239 -8.69 -30.86 44.20
N LEU A 240 -7.71 -31.72 43.89
CA LEU A 240 -7.58 -33.05 44.47
C LEU A 240 -6.77 -33.11 45.77
N HIS A 241 -5.79 -32.21 45.92
CA HIS A 241 -4.82 -32.25 47.03
C HIS A 241 -4.86 -30.99 47.91
N ASP A 242 -6.02 -30.31 47.93
CA ASP A 242 -6.30 -29.14 48.77
C ASP A 242 -5.30 -28.00 48.52
N PHE A 243 -5.24 -27.50 47.29
CA PHE A 243 -4.44 -26.33 46.90
C PHE A 243 -2.94 -26.39 47.30
N PRO A 244 -2.18 -27.46 46.97
CA PRO A 244 -0.79 -27.56 47.38
C PRO A 244 0.09 -26.45 46.80
N MET A 245 -0.20 -25.94 45.60
CA MET A 245 0.58 -24.84 45.01
C MET A 245 0.30 -23.51 45.68
N GLN A 246 -0.95 -23.23 46.08
CA GLN A 246 -1.24 -22.04 46.89
C GLN A 246 -0.58 -22.13 48.26
N ARG A 247 -0.60 -23.30 48.92
CA ARG A 247 0.10 -23.46 50.22
C ARG A 247 1.60 -23.22 50.09
N ARG A 248 2.23 -23.68 49.01
CA ARG A 248 3.66 -23.44 48.74
C ARG A 248 3.95 -21.96 48.46
N PHE A 249 3.14 -21.32 47.62
CA PHE A 249 3.30 -19.91 47.29
C PHE A 249 3.13 -19.00 48.51
N HIS A 250 2.09 -19.24 49.32
CA HIS A 250 1.82 -18.50 50.55
C HIS A 250 2.64 -18.95 51.78
N ALA A 251 3.57 -19.89 51.63
CA ALA A 251 4.54 -20.21 52.67
C ALA A 251 5.72 -19.21 52.69
N ASP A 252 5.94 -18.47 51.60
CA ASP A 252 6.98 -17.44 51.53
C ASP A 252 6.61 -16.22 52.41
N PRO A 253 7.47 -15.79 53.35
CA PRO A 253 7.21 -14.64 54.21
C PRO A 253 6.93 -13.33 53.46
N ARG A 254 7.51 -13.13 52.27
CA ARG A 254 7.29 -11.96 51.42
C ARG A 254 5.86 -11.92 50.89
N VAL A 255 5.36 -13.07 50.47
CA VAL A 255 3.96 -13.24 50.03
C VAL A 255 3.01 -13.04 51.21
N GLN A 256 3.29 -13.64 52.37
CA GLN A 256 2.47 -13.48 53.57
C GLN A 256 2.29 -12.01 53.99
N ALA A 257 3.32 -11.18 53.82
CA ALA A 257 3.25 -9.75 54.12
C ALA A 257 2.29 -8.99 53.18
N ALA A 258 2.10 -9.47 51.94
CA ALA A 258 1.21 -8.87 50.94
C ALA A 258 -0.20 -9.48 50.92
N ASP A 259 -0.46 -10.58 51.64
CA ASP A 259 -1.73 -11.34 51.60
C ASP A 259 -2.99 -10.49 51.87
N LEU A 260 -2.87 -9.42 52.66
CA LEU A 260 -3.98 -8.51 52.95
C LEU A 260 -4.55 -7.84 51.68
N LEU A 261 -3.77 -7.71 50.61
CA LEU A 261 -4.24 -7.18 49.32
C LEU A 261 -5.32 -8.04 48.67
N LEU A 262 -5.36 -9.33 49.01
CA LEU A 262 -6.35 -10.29 48.49
C LEU A 262 -7.65 -10.30 49.28
N GLN A 263 -7.71 -9.58 50.41
CA GLN A 263 -8.84 -9.56 51.34
C GLN A 263 -9.74 -8.32 51.16
N GLU A 264 -9.85 -7.82 49.93
CA GLU A 264 -10.67 -6.64 49.61
C GLU A 264 -12.17 -6.97 49.74
N ARG A 265 -12.87 -6.28 50.65
CA ARG A 265 -14.32 -6.41 50.84
C ARG A 265 -15.08 -5.90 49.63
N ILE A 266 -16.26 -6.47 49.38
CA ILE A 266 -17.05 -6.03 48.23
C ILE A 266 -17.63 -4.63 48.47
N PRO A 267 -17.41 -3.66 47.59
CA PRO A 267 -17.95 -2.31 47.75
C PRO A 267 -19.49 -2.26 47.75
N HIS A 268 -20.10 -1.47 48.64
CA HIS A 268 -21.57 -1.33 48.73
C HIS A 268 -22.16 -0.27 47.78
N GLN A 269 -21.35 0.65 47.23
CA GLN A 269 -21.79 1.77 46.38
C GLN A 269 -20.84 2.00 45.19
N VAL A 270 -20.72 1.03 44.28
CA VAL A 270 -19.97 1.21 43.02
C VAL A 270 -20.95 1.26 41.84
N PRO A 271 -20.85 2.26 40.93
CA PRO A 271 -21.66 2.30 39.72
C PRO A 271 -21.45 1.02 38.91
N LEU A 272 -22.52 0.25 38.73
CA LEU A 272 -22.50 -0.93 37.88
C LEU A 272 -22.44 -0.48 36.42
N LYS A 273 -21.50 -1.05 35.66
CA LYS A 273 -21.45 -0.89 34.21
C LYS A 273 -22.25 -2.01 33.57
N ASN A 274 -23.19 -1.63 32.71
CA ASN A 274 -23.87 -2.56 31.80
C ASN A 274 -23.17 -2.43 30.44
N PRO A 275 -22.11 -3.21 30.17
CA PRO A 275 -21.58 -3.29 28.82
C PRO A 275 -22.70 -3.75 27.87
N PRO A 276 -22.81 -3.17 26.66
CA PRO A 276 -23.86 -3.54 25.72
C PRO A 276 -23.79 -5.04 25.44
N ILE A 277 -24.85 -5.77 25.81
CA ILE A 277 -25.10 -7.12 25.33
C ILE A 277 -25.69 -6.92 23.93
N GLU A 278 -24.83 -6.90 22.91
CA GLU A 278 -25.31 -6.98 21.53
C GLU A 278 -26.06 -8.30 21.39
N LEU A 279 -27.40 -8.24 21.39
CA LEU A 279 -28.25 -9.33 20.97
C LEU A 279 -27.83 -9.64 19.53
N ALA A 280 -27.27 -10.83 19.32
CA ALA A 280 -26.82 -11.29 18.02
C ALA A 280 -28.01 -11.46 17.06
N GLU A 281 -28.48 -10.35 16.50
CA GLU A 281 -29.08 -10.37 15.17
C GLU A 281 -28.00 -10.93 14.25
N HIS A 282 -28.28 -12.12 13.70
CA HIS A 282 -27.42 -12.80 12.75
C HIS A 282 -27.30 -11.95 11.47
N VAL A 283 -26.42 -10.96 11.50
CA VAL A 283 -25.77 -10.44 10.30
C VAL A 283 -24.44 -11.20 10.21
N PRO A 284 -24.21 -12.04 9.18
CA PRO A 284 -22.96 -12.76 9.05
C PRO A 284 -21.84 -11.75 8.83
N SER A 285 -21.16 -11.39 9.92
CA SER A 285 -19.87 -10.72 9.88
C SER A 285 -18.88 -11.77 9.42
N ALA A 286 -18.60 -11.80 8.12
CA ALA A 286 -17.49 -12.55 7.54
C ALA A 286 -16.16 -11.94 8.03
N ARG A 287 -15.84 -12.17 9.30
CA ARG A 287 -14.50 -11.91 9.85
C ARG A 287 -13.59 -13.05 9.42
N ALA A 288 -13.06 -12.92 8.21
CA ALA A 288 -11.89 -13.66 7.78
C ALA A 288 -10.72 -13.33 8.73
N ALA A 289 -10.04 -14.38 9.16
CA ALA A 289 -8.83 -14.30 9.96
C ALA A 289 -7.77 -13.46 9.24
N THR A 290 -7.05 -12.63 9.99
CA THR A 290 -5.90 -11.85 9.51
C THR A 290 -4.72 -12.77 9.20
N GLY A 291 -4.74 -13.38 8.02
CA GLY A 291 -3.58 -13.74 7.21
C GLY A 291 -3.75 -12.99 5.89
N GLY A 292 -2.73 -12.23 5.46
CA GLY A 292 -2.87 -11.10 4.52
C GLY A 292 -3.76 -11.33 3.30
N THR A 293 -4.74 -10.44 3.09
CA THR A 293 -5.54 -10.37 1.85
C THR A 293 -5.23 -9.07 1.11
N GLY A 294 -3.95 -8.91 0.73
CA GLY A 294 -3.54 -7.90 -0.25
C GLY A 294 -3.66 -8.40 -1.69
N ARG A 295 -3.54 -7.51 -2.69
CA ARG A 295 -3.29 -7.93 -4.09
C ARG A 295 -1.80 -8.23 -4.24
N SER A 296 -1.43 -9.44 -4.63
CA SER A 296 -0.04 -9.80 -4.97
C SER A 296 0.12 -10.05 -6.46
N TYR A 297 1.26 -9.63 -7.01
CA TYR A 297 1.68 -9.85 -8.38
C TYR A 297 3.12 -10.37 -8.36
N VAL A 298 3.34 -11.57 -8.91
CA VAL A 298 4.67 -12.18 -9.05
C VAL A 298 5.38 -11.73 -10.34
N THR A 299 4.86 -10.71 -11.01
CA THR A 299 5.42 -10.20 -12.26
C THR A 299 5.14 -8.70 -12.42
N PRO A 300 6.09 -7.92 -12.96
CA PRO A 300 5.82 -6.55 -13.37
C PRO A 300 5.02 -6.50 -14.69
N HIS A 301 5.03 -7.57 -15.47
CA HIS A 301 4.46 -7.64 -16.81
C HIS A 301 2.95 -7.85 -16.76
N THR A 302 2.20 -6.78 -16.99
CA THR A 302 0.73 -6.83 -17.07
C THR A 302 0.26 -6.04 -18.28
N LEU A 303 -0.85 -6.47 -18.90
CA LEU A 303 -1.42 -5.81 -20.09
C LEU A 303 -1.71 -4.32 -19.88
N SER A 304 -2.03 -3.94 -18.65
CA SER A 304 -2.27 -2.57 -18.22
C SER A 304 -1.69 -2.45 -16.81
N PRO A 305 -0.99 -1.36 -16.45
CA PRO A 305 -0.47 -1.15 -15.11
C PRO A 305 -1.53 -1.42 -14.03
N ARG A 306 -1.11 -1.99 -12.90
CA ARG A 306 -1.97 -2.25 -11.74
C ARG A 306 -1.68 -1.21 -10.66
N PRO A 307 -2.31 -0.03 -10.71
CA PRO A 307 -2.06 1.00 -9.70
C PRO A 307 -2.65 0.62 -8.35
N HIS A 308 -2.09 1.25 -7.32
CA HIS A 308 -2.52 1.18 -5.95
C HIS A 308 -2.37 2.56 -5.31
N LEU A 309 -3.43 3.01 -4.65
CA LEU A 309 -3.52 4.33 -4.04
C LEU A 309 -3.36 4.23 -2.53
N LEU A 310 -2.41 4.99 -1.99
CA LEU A 310 -2.19 5.19 -0.56
C LEU A 310 -2.43 6.65 -0.21
N SER A 311 -3.09 6.93 0.91
CA SER A 311 -3.35 8.30 1.34
C SER A 311 -3.65 8.40 2.83
N ASN A 312 -3.36 9.57 3.39
CA ASN A 312 -3.82 10.02 4.72
C ASN A 312 -4.98 11.04 4.62
N GLY A 313 -5.59 11.19 3.42
CA GLY A 313 -6.66 12.15 3.11
C GLY A 313 -6.19 13.44 2.44
N SER A 314 -4.99 13.95 2.77
CA SER A 314 -4.44 15.18 2.17
C SER A 314 -3.27 14.92 1.22
N TYR A 315 -2.43 13.93 1.53
CA TYR A 315 -1.33 13.45 0.70
C TYR A 315 -1.69 12.09 0.10
N ALA A 316 -1.47 11.91 -1.18
CA ALA A 316 -1.78 10.69 -1.92
C ALA A 316 -0.58 10.24 -2.75
N VAL A 317 -0.34 8.93 -2.75
CA VAL A 317 0.64 8.25 -3.59
C VAL A 317 -0.09 7.23 -4.43
N MET A 318 0.16 7.25 -5.73
CA MET A 318 -0.19 6.16 -6.62
C MET A 318 1.10 5.41 -6.98
N VAL A 319 1.08 4.08 -6.87
CA VAL A 319 2.17 3.23 -7.36
C VAL A 319 1.63 2.02 -8.12
N THR A 320 2.26 1.66 -9.23
CA THR A 320 1.90 0.50 -10.05
C THR A 320 2.64 -0.76 -9.62
N ASN A 321 2.19 -1.93 -10.08
CA ASN A 321 2.88 -3.20 -9.83
C ASN A 321 4.30 -3.25 -10.42
N ALA A 322 4.67 -2.34 -11.32
CA ALA A 322 6.00 -2.20 -11.88
C ALA A 322 6.85 -1.10 -11.20
N GLY A 323 6.24 -0.27 -10.34
CA GLY A 323 6.92 0.76 -9.55
C GLY A 323 6.82 2.19 -10.09
N GLY A 324 6.11 2.41 -11.21
CA GLY A 324 5.74 3.75 -11.68
C GLY A 324 4.64 4.37 -10.81
N GLY A 325 4.36 5.66 -10.99
CA GLY A 325 3.28 6.36 -10.31
C GLY A 325 3.55 7.83 -9.99
N TYR A 326 2.92 8.36 -8.94
CA TYR A 326 3.02 9.77 -8.57
C TYR A 326 2.84 10.02 -7.08
N SER A 327 3.22 11.22 -6.66
CA SER A 327 2.95 11.76 -5.33
C SER A 327 2.26 13.12 -5.46
N ARG A 328 1.21 13.35 -4.67
CA ARG A 328 0.36 14.54 -4.77
C ARG A 328 -0.16 14.95 -3.41
N ARG A 329 -0.25 16.26 -3.16
CA ARG A 329 -0.94 16.84 -2.01
C ARG A 329 -2.20 17.54 -2.50
N GLN A 330 -3.37 16.94 -2.27
CA GLN A 330 -4.65 17.38 -2.84
C GLN A 330 -4.57 17.62 -4.35
N GLN A 331 -4.69 18.86 -4.84
CA GLN A 331 -4.57 19.20 -6.26
C GLN A 331 -3.13 19.55 -6.68
N THR A 332 -2.20 19.70 -5.74
CA THR A 332 -0.80 20.06 -6.01
C THR A 332 0.01 18.80 -6.28
N ALA A 333 0.46 18.61 -7.53
CA ALA A 333 1.42 17.56 -7.87
C ALA A 333 2.74 17.81 -7.14
N MET A 334 3.21 16.82 -6.39
CA MET A 334 4.53 16.86 -5.77
C MET A 334 5.57 16.39 -6.78
N THR A 335 5.26 15.29 -7.46
CA THR A 335 6.08 14.70 -8.52
C THR A 335 5.35 14.70 -9.86
N ARG A 336 6.13 14.76 -10.95
CA ARG A 336 5.58 14.78 -12.32
C ARG A 336 4.99 13.41 -12.68
N TRP A 337 3.80 13.45 -13.26
CA TRP A 337 3.15 12.27 -13.81
C TRP A 337 2.18 12.67 -14.91
N ARG A 338 2.15 11.85 -15.95
CA ARG A 338 1.20 11.96 -17.05
C ARG A 338 0.65 10.56 -17.34
N GLU A 339 -0.65 10.48 -17.52
CA GLU A 339 -1.28 9.26 -18.00
C GLU A 339 -0.75 8.92 -19.40
N ASP A 340 -0.31 7.69 -19.58
CA ASP A 340 0.05 7.11 -20.86
C ASP A 340 -0.36 5.63 -20.84
N VAL A 341 -1.26 5.24 -21.74
CA VAL A 341 -1.76 3.86 -21.80
C VAL A 341 -0.75 2.89 -22.41
N THR A 342 0.30 3.42 -23.03
CA THR A 342 1.35 2.64 -23.71
C THR A 342 2.60 2.48 -22.86
N THR A 343 2.83 3.37 -21.88
CA THR A 343 4.03 3.34 -21.03
C THR A 343 3.74 3.72 -19.57
N ASP A 344 4.50 3.16 -18.64
CA ASP A 344 4.48 3.52 -17.21
C ASP A 344 5.77 4.26 -16.82
N ALA A 345 6.06 5.36 -17.52
CA ALA A 345 7.38 5.99 -17.51
C ALA A 345 7.59 7.07 -16.43
N TRP A 346 6.72 7.18 -15.43
CA TRP A 346 6.76 8.27 -14.45
C TRP A 346 6.82 7.74 -13.02
N GLY A 347 7.48 8.44 -12.10
CA GLY A 347 7.46 8.07 -10.69
C GLY A 347 8.65 8.53 -9.86
N SER A 348 8.64 8.06 -8.61
CA SER A 348 9.72 8.23 -7.65
C SER A 348 10.50 6.92 -7.55
N PHE A 349 11.74 6.91 -8.04
CA PHE A 349 12.51 5.71 -8.24
C PHE A 349 13.69 5.61 -7.28
N CYS A 350 14.18 4.38 -7.07
CA CYS A 350 15.44 4.11 -6.38
C CYS A 350 16.27 3.15 -7.23
N TYR A 351 17.39 3.63 -7.76
CA TYR A 351 18.36 2.82 -8.50
C TYR A 351 19.32 2.14 -7.53
N VAL A 352 19.68 0.90 -7.84
CA VAL A 352 20.75 0.16 -7.19
C VAL A 352 21.84 -0.09 -8.21
N ARG A 353 23.06 0.30 -7.88
CA ARG A 353 24.24 -0.01 -8.68
C ARG A 353 25.23 -0.80 -7.85
N ASP A 354 25.59 -1.97 -8.32
CA ASP A 354 26.68 -2.73 -7.74
C ASP A 354 28.02 -2.18 -8.24
N LEU A 355 28.80 -1.61 -7.32
CA LEU A 355 30.09 -1.01 -7.65
C LEU A 355 31.16 -2.05 -7.99
N THR A 356 30.90 -3.32 -7.71
CA THR A 356 31.80 -4.44 -7.99
C THR A 356 31.65 -4.90 -9.43
N SER A 357 30.42 -5.20 -9.86
CA SER A 357 30.11 -5.72 -11.19
C SER A 357 29.81 -4.62 -12.22
N GLY A 358 29.35 -3.45 -11.78
CA GLY A 358 28.82 -2.40 -12.65
C GLY A 358 27.35 -2.56 -13.03
N SER A 359 26.69 -3.64 -12.59
CA SER A 359 25.26 -3.88 -12.86
C SER A 359 24.37 -2.82 -12.20
N VAL A 360 23.32 -2.41 -12.92
CA VAL A 360 22.36 -1.40 -12.49
C VAL A 360 20.95 -1.95 -12.64
N TRP A 361 20.14 -1.80 -11.60
CA TRP A 361 18.71 -2.10 -11.61
C TRP A 361 17.97 -1.09 -10.72
N SER A 362 16.65 -1.20 -10.62
CA SER A 362 15.85 -0.44 -9.65
C SER A 362 15.28 -1.35 -8.56
N THR A 363 14.93 -0.80 -7.41
CA THR A 363 14.33 -1.56 -6.31
C THR A 363 12.89 -2.04 -6.59
N ALA A 364 12.26 -1.51 -7.64
CA ALA A 364 11.09 -2.06 -8.31
C ALA A 364 11.48 -2.37 -9.77
N TYR A 365 10.55 -2.72 -10.67
CA TYR A 365 10.93 -3.03 -12.07
C TYR A 365 11.36 -1.78 -12.85
N LEU A 366 10.56 -0.72 -12.76
CA LEU A 366 10.81 0.58 -13.36
C LEU A 366 11.76 1.42 -12.49
N PRO A 367 12.56 2.30 -13.11
CA PRO A 367 12.50 2.70 -14.51
C PRO A 367 13.48 1.92 -15.41
N THR A 368 14.39 1.14 -14.83
CA THR A 368 15.44 0.43 -15.57
C THR A 368 14.92 -0.68 -16.47
N ALA A 369 13.74 -1.24 -16.16
CA ALA A 369 13.19 -2.42 -16.82
C ALA A 369 14.16 -3.63 -16.86
N HIS A 370 15.14 -3.66 -15.94
CA HIS A 370 16.06 -4.77 -15.78
C HIS A 370 15.31 -5.97 -15.21
N GLU A 371 15.31 -7.07 -15.97
CA GLU A 371 14.62 -8.29 -15.57
C GLU A 371 15.28 -8.89 -14.31
N PRO A 372 14.53 -9.08 -13.20
CA PRO A 372 15.05 -9.67 -11.97
C PRO A 372 15.08 -11.20 -12.03
N ASP A 373 15.86 -11.81 -11.12
CA ASP A 373 15.85 -13.25 -10.89
C ASP A 373 14.53 -13.70 -10.21
N GLU A 374 14.03 -12.88 -9.26
CA GLU A 374 12.74 -13.06 -8.60
C GLU A 374 12.03 -11.71 -8.45
N TYR A 375 10.70 -11.69 -8.57
CA TYR A 375 9.90 -10.48 -8.38
C TYR A 375 8.57 -10.76 -7.68
N GLU A 376 8.24 -9.92 -6.72
CA GLU A 376 6.93 -9.89 -6.08
C GLU A 376 6.55 -8.44 -5.72
N CYS A 377 5.31 -8.08 -6.01
CA CYS A 377 4.70 -6.83 -5.58
C CYS A 377 3.41 -7.13 -4.82
N THR A 378 3.31 -6.64 -3.57
CA THR A 378 2.15 -6.85 -2.70
C THR A 378 1.56 -5.52 -2.27
N PHE A 379 0.26 -5.37 -2.46
CA PHE A 379 -0.52 -4.20 -2.09
C PHE A 379 -1.48 -4.52 -0.95
N ALA A 380 -1.36 -3.79 0.14
CA ALA A 380 -2.25 -3.83 1.28
C ALA A 380 -2.85 -2.42 1.52
N PRO A 381 -3.99 -2.29 2.21
CA PRO A 381 -4.67 -0.99 2.37
C PRO A 381 -3.78 0.14 2.93
N ASP A 382 -2.74 -0.20 3.68
CA ASP A 382 -1.81 0.71 4.35
C ASP A 382 -0.43 0.85 3.68
N ARG A 383 -0.09 -0.02 2.71
CA ARG A 383 1.26 -0.06 2.13
C ARG A 383 1.36 -0.77 0.77
N ALA A 384 2.41 -0.42 0.03
CA ALA A 384 2.90 -1.21 -1.10
C ALA A 384 4.28 -1.79 -0.79
N VAL A 385 4.52 -3.04 -1.15
CA VAL A 385 5.79 -3.73 -0.93
C VAL A 385 6.29 -4.36 -2.23
N PHE A 386 7.53 -4.06 -2.60
CA PHE A 386 8.24 -4.71 -3.68
C PHE A 386 9.34 -5.58 -3.08
N ARG A 387 9.44 -6.83 -3.52
CA ARG A 387 10.55 -7.73 -3.25
C ARG A 387 11.12 -8.17 -4.59
N ARG A 388 12.43 -8.01 -4.78
CA ARG A 388 13.11 -8.59 -5.95
C ARG A 388 14.51 -9.08 -5.60
N VAL A 389 15.01 -10.03 -6.39
CA VAL A 389 16.37 -10.56 -6.27
C VAL A 389 17.12 -10.31 -7.57
N ASP A 390 18.35 -9.82 -7.46
CA ASP A 390 19.24 -9.53 -8.58
C ASP A 390 20.67 -9.94 -8.23
N ALA A 391 21.21 -10.95 -8.91
CA ALA A 391 22.61 -11.38 -8.77
C ALA A 391 23.02 -11.61 -7.30
N GLY A 392 22.17 -12.29 -6.53
CA GLY A 392 22.37 -12.61 -5.12
C GLY A 392 22.16 -11.43 -4.15
N ILE A 393 21.55 -10.34 -4.60
CA ILE A 393 21.11 -9.23 -3.75
C ILE A 393 19.59 -9.20 -3.71
N GLU A 394 19.01 -9.32 -2.52
CA GLU A 394 17.58 -9.07 -2.33
C GLU A 394 17.35 -7.59 -2.02
N THR A 395 16.40 -6.97 -2.70
CA THR A 395 15.88 -5.65 -2.36
C THR A 395 14.41 -5.76 -1.95
N ARG A 396 14.06 -5.20 -0.79
CA ARG A 396 12.68 -5.07 -0.32
C ARG A 396 12.36 -3.60 -0.08
N THR A 397 11.50 -3.03 -0.92
CA THR A 397 11.03 -1.65 -0.82
C THR A 397 9.61 -1.61 -0.28
N GLU A 398 9.43 -0.92 0.83
CA GLU A 398 8.13 -0.67 1.45
C GLU A 398 7.76 0.80 1.35
N ILE A 399 6.56 1.07 0.83
CA ILE A 399 6.03 2.41 0.58
C ILE A 399 4.79 2.62 1.46
N VAL A 400 4.80 3.68 2.25
CA VAL A 400 3.68 4.10 3.11
C VAL A 400 3.48 5.61 3.03
N VAL A 401 2.26 6.07 3.35
CA VAL A 401 1.96 7.48 3.60
C VAL A 401 1.83 7.68 5.11
N SER A 402 2.48 8.71 5.64
CA SER A 402 2.43 9.04 7.06
C SER A 402 1.01 9.49 7.46
N PRO A 403 0.41 8.91 8.51
CA PRO A 403 -0.87 9.40 9.04
C PRO A 403 -0.78 10.76 9.73
N GLU A 404 0.43 11.21 10.08
CA GLU A 404 0.64 12.42 10.89
C GLU A 404 1.12 13.62 10.06
N ASP A 405 1.73 13.39 8.91
CA ASP A 405 2.27 14.44 8.05
C ASP A 405 1.97 14.15 6.58
N ASP A 406 1.92 15.19 5.76
CA ASP A 406 1.83 15.10 4.30
C ASP A 406 3.16 14.57 3.70
N ALA A 407 3.46 13.31 3.97
CA ALA A 407 4.73 12.66 3.65
C ALA A 407 4.57 11.21 3.19
N GLU A 408 5.30 10.82 2.15
CA GLU A 408 5.53 9.42 1.77
C GLU A 408 6.91 8.94 2.25
N LEU A 409 6.98 7.68 2.64
CA LEU A 409 8.21 7.02 3.04
C LEU A 409 8.45 5.80 2.15
N ARG A 410 9.64 5.73 1.54
CA ARG A 410 10.11 4.59 0.74
C ARG A 410 11.30 3.94 1.46
N ARG A 411 11.03 2.89 2.22
CA ARG A 411 12.03 2.15 3.02
C ARG A 411 12.59 0.98 2.22
N VAL A 412 13.86 1.09 1.82
CA VAL A 412 14.59 0.08 1.06
C VAL A 412 15.46 -0.74 2.01
N SER A 413 15.20 -2.04 2.08
CA SER A 413 16.08 -3.02 2.72
C SER A 413 16.87 -3.76 1.65
N VAL A 414 18.18 -3.79 1.78
CA VAL A 414 19.07 -4.49 0.83
C VAL A 414 19.84 -5.56 1.57
N THR A 415 19.67 -6.81 1.18
CA THR A 415 20.27 -7.99 1.83
C THR A 415 21.22 -8.68 0.86
N ASN A 416 22.45 -8.93 1.29
CA ASN A 416 23.41 -9.71 0.53
C ASN A 416 23.19 -11.21 0.79
N LEU A 417 22.60 -11.92 -0.16
CA LEU A 417 22.38 -13.37 -0.09
C LEU A 417 23.62 -14.18 -0.50
N GLY A 418 24.63 -13.52 -1.06
CA GLY A 418 25.88 -14.14 -1.50
C GLY A 418 26.90 -14.36 -0.38
N THR A 419 28.03 -14.96 -0.74
CA THR A 419 29.14 -15.28 0.15
C THR A 419 30.29 -14.26 0.12
N THR A 420 30.23 -13.28 -0.79
CA THR A 420 31.25 -12.23 -0.92
C THR A 420 30.70 -10.88 -0.46
N PRO A 421 31.53 -10.02 0.16
CA PRO A 421 31.12 -8.64 0.47
C PRO A 421 30.76 -7.86 -0.79
N ARG A 422 29.70 -7.05 -0.73
CA ARG A 422 29.22 -6.22 -1.84
C ARG A 422 29.17 -4.76 -1.44
N ARG A 423 29.43 -3.87 -2.40
CA ARG A 423 29.30 -2.42 -2.22
C ARG A 423 28.32 -1.88 -3.24
N LEU A 424 27.24 -1.28 -2.75
CA LEU A 424 26.09 -0.89 -3.56
C LEU A 424 25.82 0.61 -3.40
N ASP A 425 25.57 1.32 -4.48
CA ASP A 425 25.00 2.67 -4.45
C ASP A 425 23.48 2.57 -4.52
N LEU A 426 22.79 3.25 -3.60
CA LEU A 426 21.36 3.53 -3.71
C LEU A 426 21.19 4.99 -4.11
N THR A 427 20.49 5.25 -5.22
CA THR A 427 20.24 6.60 -5.74
C THR A 427 18.75 6.83 -5.90
N SER A 428 18.16 7.77 -5.17
CA SER A 428 16.77 8.18 -5.39
C SER A 428 16.62 9.10 -6.60
N TYR A 429 15.41 9.20 -7.12
CA TYR A 429 15.07 10.14 -8.20
C TYR A 429 13.58 10.48 -8.16
N ALA A 430 13.26 11.77 -8.24
CA ALA A 430 11.90 12.24 -8.49
C ALA A 430 11.94 13.62 -9.16
N GLU A 431 11.08 13.83 -10.16
CA GLU A 431 10.89 15.13 -10.84
C GLU A 431 9.95 16.03 -10.05
N VAL A 432 10.36 17.28 -9.75
CA VAL A 432 9.63 18.18 -8.83
C VAL A 432 8.65 19.07 -9.59
N VAL A 433 7.42 19.24 -9.07
CA VAL A 433 6.38 20.09 -9.69
C VAL A 433 5.89 21.22 -8.76
N LEU A 434 5.34 20.88 -7.58
CA LEU A 434 4.80 21.82 -6.60
C LEU A 434 3.69 22.77 -7.14
N ALA A 435 2.94 22.32 -8.14
CA ALA A 435 1.86 23.07 -8.80
C ALA A 435 0.69 22.15 -9.15
N PRO A 436 -0.49 22.67 -9.53
CA PRO A 436 -1.54 21.84 -10.12
C PRO A 436 -1.04 21.08 -11.35
N GLY A 437 -1.37 19.78 -11.44
CA GLY A 437 -0.83 18.87 -12.47
C GLY A 437 -1.07 19.38 -13.90
N ASP A 438 -2.29 19.82 -14.21
CA ASP A 438 -2.65 20.30 -15.56
C ASP A 438 -1.90 21.58 -15.94
N THR A 439 -1.57 22.41 -14.95
CA THR A 439 -0.73 23.60 -15.16
C THR A 439 0.71 23.23 -15.48
N ASP A 440 1.24 22.15 -14.88
CA ASP A 440 2.56 21.63 -15.23
C ASP A 440 2.55 21.01 -16.63
N LEU A 441 1.57 20.15 -16.93
CA LEU A 441 1.47 19.44 -18.20
C LEU A 441 1.30 20.37 -19.42
N SER A 442 0.61 21.50 -19.24
CA SER A 442 0.44 22.49 -20.32
C SER A 442 1.75 23.20 -20.67
N HIS A 443 2.57 23.59 -19.67
CA HIS A 443 3.83 24.30 -19.89
C HIS A 443 4.94 23.92 -18.88
N PRO A 444 5.55 22.71 -19.00
CA PRO A 444 6.51 22.22 -18.01
C PRO A 444 7.75 23.12 -17.89
N ALA A 445 8.38 23.48 -19.02
CA ALA A 445 9.57 24.32 -19.04
C ALA A 445 9.37 25.68 -18.35
N PHE A 446 8.19 26.29 -18.50
CA PHE A 446 7.86 27.54 -17.80
C PHE A 446 7.55 27.30 -16.32
N SER A 447 6.84 26.21 -15.99
CA SER A 447 6.54 25.82 -14.60
C SER A 447 7.82 25.63 -13.78
N ASN A 448 8.86 25.04 -14.38
CA ASN A 448 10.14 24.76 -13.73
C ASN A 448 10.91 26.01 -13.30
N LEU A 449 10.79 27.15 -14.02
CA LEU A 449 11.51 28.41 -13.70
C LEU A 449 11.20 28.97 -12.31
N PHE A 450 10.08 28.53 -11.71
CA PHE A 450 9.66 28.96 -10.38
C PHE A 450 10.22 28.08 -9.27
N ILE A 451 10.95 27.00 -9.57
CA ILE A 451 11.50 26.08 -8.57
C ILE A 451 12.96 26.42 -8.30
N GLU A 452 13.31 26.44 -7.01
CA GLU A 452 14.68 26.60 -6.54
C GLU A 452 14.99 25.46 -5.55
N THR A 453 16.18 24.89 -5.63
CA THR A 453 16.61 23.77 -4.79
C THR A 453 17.66 24.21 -3.78
N ARG A 454 17.69 23.58 -2.62
CA ARG A 454 18.67 23.82 -1.54
C ARG A 454 19.02 22.51 -0.86
N SER A 455 20.26 22.38 -0.41
CA SER A 455 20.73 21.22 0.36
C SER A 455 20.75 21.54 1.85
N VAL A 456 20.49 20.52 2.68
CA VAL A 456 20.76 20.51 4.12
C VAL A 456 21.78 19.39 4.39
N PRO A 457 23.09 19.63 4.16
CA PRO A 457 24.10 18.57 4.13
C PRO A 457 24.21 17.77 5.43
N ASP A 458 24.07 18.45 6.59
CA ASP A 458 24.16 17.84 7.91
C ASP A 458 23.00 16.87 8.23
N ARG A 459 21.98 16.84 7.36
CA ARG A 459 20.77 16.01 7.49
C ARG A 459 20.48 15.19 6.24
N ASP A 460 21.44 15.05 5.34
CA ASP A 460 21.33 14.23 4.13
C ASP A 460 20.00 14.52 3.37
N ALA A 461 19.69 15.81 3.19
CA ALA A 461 18.39 16.25 2.68
C ALA A 461 18.47 17.34 1.60
N LEU A 462 17.43 17.38 0.76
CA LEU A 462 17.15 18.41 -0.23
C LEU A 462 15.81 19.07 0.07
N ILE A 463 15.72 20.36 -0.20
CA ILE A 463 14.48 21.13 -0.18
C ILE A 463 14.32 21.77 -1.56
N ALA A 464 13.20 21.53 -2.22
CA ALA A 464 12.77 22.30 -3.38
C ALA A 464 11.67 23.26 -2.95
N VAL A 465 11.76 24.53 -3.33
CA VAL A 465 10.77 25.56 -3.06
C VAL A 465 10.21 26.10 -4.36
N ARG A 466 8.89 26.17 -4.46
CA ARG A 466 8.24 26.93 -5.53
C ARG A 466 8.08 28.38 -5.09
N ARG A 467 8.73 29.29 -5.81
CA ARG A 467 8.67 30.73 -5.60
C ARG A 467 7.32 31.27 -6.10
N PRO A 468 6.61 32.08 -5.30
CA PRO A 468 5.35 32.66 -5.73
C PRO A 468 5.56 33.61 -6.90
N ARG A 469 4.59 33.66 -7.82
CA ARG A 469 4.53 34.69 -8.88
C ARG A 469 4.20 36.07 -8.29
N SER A 470 3.42 36.09 -7.23
CA SER A 470 3.00 37.26 -6.46
C SER A 470 2.56 36.82 -5.05
N GLY A 471 2.78 37.64 -4.02
CA GLY A 471 2.41 37.29 -2.63
C GLY A 471 3.43 36.36 -1.94
N ASN A 472 3.01 35.69 -0.85
CA ASN A 472 3.87 34.86 0.00
C ASN A 472 3.47 33.36 0.04
N ASP A 473 2.76 32.87 -0.98
CA ASP A 473 2.36 31.44 -1.08
C ASP A 473 3.54 30.59 -1.58
N ARG A 474 4.48 30.29 -0.67
CA ARG A 474 5.62 29.39 -0.92
C ARG A 474 5.23 27.97 -0.56
N ARG A 475 5.62 27.03 -1.42
CA ARG A 475 5.39 25.59 -1.22
C ARG A 475 6.71 24.86 -1.25
N TYR A 476 6.87 23.89 -0.35
CA TYR A 476 8.14 23.21 -0.13
C TYR A 476 7.95 21.71 -0.33
N LEU A 477 8.85 21.11 -1.10
CA LEU A 477 9.09 19.67 -1.13
C LEU A 477 10.36 19.39 -0.34
N VAL A 478 10.26 18.49 0.63
CA VAL A 478 11.37 18.00 1.44
C VAL A 478 11.70 16.59 0.98
N HIS A 479 12.96 16.29 0.70
CA HIS A 479 13.42 14.94 0.36
C HIS A 479 14.62 14.57 1.26
N VAL A 480 14.44 13.59 2.15
CA VAL A 480 15.39 13.28 3.23
C VAL A 480 15.80 11.82 3.15
N LEU A 481 17.10 11.54 3.30
CA LEU A 481 17.64 10.20 3.48
C LEU A 481 17.91 9.95 4.97
N SER A 482 17.33 8.88 5.50
CA SER A 482 17.70 8.33 6.81
C SER A 482 18.20 6.89 6.67
N GLY A 483 18.96 6.40 7.66
CA GLY A 483 19.42 5.01 7.64
C GLY A 483 20.87 4.77 7.20
N ARG A 484 21.61 5.80 6.74
CA ARG A 484 22.96 5.66 6.11
C ARG A 484 24.02 4.86 6.87
N GLY A 485 23.95 4.81 8.20
CA GLY A 485 24.90 4.12 9.09
C GLY A 485 25.93 5.08 9.68
N ARG A 486 26.93 4.56 10.40
CA ARG A 486 28.12 5.33 10.79
C ARG A 486 29.21 5.01 9.77
N GLY A 487 29.52 5.94 8.88
CA GLY A 487 30.53 5.76 7.84
C GLY A 487 31.04 7.11 7.32
N PRO A 488 32.25 7.16 6.73
CA PRO A 488 32.86 8.39 6.22
C PRO A 488 32.27 8.84 4.86
N GLU A 489 31.47 7.99 4.22
CA GLU A 489 30.89 8.28 2.90
C GLU A 489 29.78 9.34 3.05
N LEU A 490 29.97 10.49 2.38
CA LEU A 490 29.01 11.59 2.32
C LEU A 490 27.95 11.29 1.27
N THR A 491 26.70 11.66 1.58
CA THR A 491 25.59 11.59 0.63
C THR A 491 25.84 12.57 -0.51
N GLN A 492 25.80 12.08 -1.74
CA GLN A 492 25.86 12.90 -2.94
C GLN A 492 24.44 13.26 -3.39
N PHE A 493 24.29 14.34 -4.15
CA PHE A 493 22.98 14.74 -4.65
C PHE A 493 23.04 15.37 -6.04
N GLU A 494 21.92 15.30 -6.73
CA GLU A 494 21.68 15.98 -8.01
C GLU A 494 20.30 16.64 -7.98
N THR A 495 20.22 17.86 -8.51
CA THR A 495 18.98 18.63 -8.55
C THR A 495 18.59 19.06 -9.96
N ASP A 496 19.45 18.83 -10.95
CA ASP A 496 19.21 19.14 -12.36
C ASP A 496 19.02 17.86 -13.18
N ARG A 497 17.84 17.70 -13.79
CA ARG A 497 17.49 16.52 -14.60
C ARG A 497 18.44 16.34 -15.78
N ALA A 498 18.90 17.43 -16.40
CA ALA A 498 19.82 17.37 -17.55
C ALA A 498 21.16 16.75 -17.16
N ARG A 499 21.65 17.02 -15.95
CA ARG A 499 22.89 16.43 -15.41
C ARG A 499 22.70 14.99 -14.98
N PHE A 500 21.52 14.64 -14.47
CA PHE A 500 21.21 13.29 -14.02
C PHE A 500 21.01 12.32 -15.19
N ILE A 501 20.13 12.66 -16.13
CA ILE A 501 19.77 11.82 -17.27
C ILE A 501 20.82 11.93 -18.38
N GLY A 502 21.35 13.13 -18.62
CA GLY A 502 22.18 13.42 -19.80
C GLY A 502 21.32 13.66 -21.05
N ARG A 503 21.84 14.47 -21.98
CA ARG A 503 21.17 14.72 -23.28
C ARG A 503 21.00 13.41 -24.04
N GLY A 504 19.76 13.13 -24.48
CA GLY A 504 19.42 11.91 -25.23
C GLY A 504 19.39 10.64 -24.37
N GLY A 505 19.64 10.76 -23.06
CA GLY A 505 19.43 9.68 -22.10
C GLY A 505 17.97 9.53 -21.73
N THR A 506 17.65 8.44 -21.02
CA THR A 506 16.32 8.21 -20.46
C THR A 506 16.42 7.93 -18.97
N ILE A 507 15.31 8.01 -18.24
CA ILE A 507 15.26 7.57 -16.84
C ILE A 507 15.54 6.06 -16.70
N GLY A 508 15.36 5.25 -17.75
CA GLY A 508 15.71 3.83 -17.71
C GLY A 508 17.21 3.59 -17.77
N TRP A 509 17.94 4.50 -18.41
CA TRP A 509 19.39 4.43 -18.55
C TRP A 509 20.05 5.82 -18.40
N PRO A 510 20.02 6.41 -17.20
CA PRO A 510 20.50 7.78 -16.99
C PRO A 510 22.03 7.83 -16.89
N LEU A 511 22.64 8.93 -17.37
CA LEU A 511 24.08 9.19 -17.30
C LEU A 511 24.66 9.01 -15.89
N ALA A 512 23.89 9.41 -14.86
CA ALA A 512 24.26 9.26 -13.46
C ALA A 512 24.52 7.80 -13.05
N MET A 513 23.84 6.83 -13.68
CA MET A 513 24.04 5.40 -13.41
C MET A 513 25.11 4.79 -14.31
N SER A 514 25.22 5.27 -15.55
CA SER A 514 26.16 4.76 -16.57
C SER A 514 27.62 5.13 -16.32
N THR A 515 27.90 6.13 -15.48
CA THR A 515 29.26 6.57 -15.16
C THR A 515 29.60 6.43 -13.67
N ARG A 516 30.89 6.23 -13.35
CA ARG A 516 31.38 6.25 -11.96
C ARG A 516 31.65 7.68 -11.43
N ALA A 517 31.26 8.71 -12.18
CA ALA A 517 31.44 10.09 -11.76
C ALA A 517 30.60 10.40 -10.51
N ALA A 518 31.12 11.28 -9.66
CA ALA A 518 30.35 11.83 -8.55
C ALA A 518 29.20 12.69 -9.10
N LEU A 519 28.07 12.74 -8.38
CA LEU A 519 27.03 13.72 -8.69
C LEU A 519 27.56 15.13 -8.45
N SER A 520 26.94 16.12 -9.11
CA SER A 520 27.49 17.47 -9.14
C SER A 520 27.40 18.21 -7.81
N ASN A 521 26.51 17.78 -6.90
CA ASN A 521 26.25 18.41 -5.61
C ASN A 521 25.93 19.91 -5.73
N THR A 522 25.30 20.32 -6.83
CA THR A 522 24.87 21.71 -7.04
C THR A 522 23.42 21.92 -6.64
N THR A 523 23.09 23.12 -6.18
CA THR A 523 21.72 23.55 -5.86
C THR A 523 21.49 24.98 -6.37
N GLY A 524 20.25 25.45 -6.28
CA GLY A 524 19.84 26.79 -6.68
C GLY A 524 18.71 26.74 -7.71
N PRO A 525 18.51 27.83 -8.47
CA PRO A 525 17.60 27.84 -9.60
C PRO A 525 18.09 26.89 -10.69
N VAL A 526 17.26 25.93 -11.08
CA VAL A 526 17.56 24.93 -12.12
C VAL A 526 16.45 24.95 -13.17
N LEU A 527 16.80 24.66 -14.43
CA LEU A 527 15.84 24.67 -15.54
C LEU A 527 14.91 23.44 -15.52
N ASP A 528 15.37 22.36 -14.92
CA ASP A 528 14.62 21.10 -14.86
C ASP A 528 14.84 20.39 -13.51
N PRO A 529 14.03 20.74 -12.48
CA PRO A 529 14.29 20.36 -11.11
C PRO A 529 13.95 18.90 -10.82
N ILE A 530 14.91 18.21 -10.21
CA ILE A 530 14.73 16.90 -9.58
C ILE A 530 15.18 16.95 -8.12
N VAL A 531 14.83 15.91 -7.37
CA VAL A 531 15.51 15.56 -6.12
C VAL A 531 16.11 14.17 -6.26
N SER A 532 17.42 14.06 -6.06
CA SER A 532 18.15 12.80 -6.06
C SER A 532 19.19 12.80 -4.95
N LEU A 533 19.16 11.77 -4.11
CA LEU A 533 20.14 11.49 -3.07
C LEU A 533 20.80 10.14 -3.36
N ARG A 534 22.13 10.11 -3.36
CA ARG A 534 22.93 8.89 -3.54
C ARG A 534 23.75 8.61 -2.29
N HIS A 535 23.62 7.38 -1.80
CA HIS A 535 24.44 6.89 -0.69
C HIS A 535 24.94 5.47 -0.96
N ALA A 536 26.20 5.21 -0.61
CA ALA A 536 26.84 3.92 -0.78
C ALA A 536 26.72 3.09 0.51
N VAL A 537 26.43 1.79 0.37
CA VAL A 537 26.38 0.83 1.46
C VAL A 537 27.36 -0.31 1.24
N ARG A 538 27.93 -0.82 2.33
CA ARG A 538 28.80 -1.99 2.34
C ARG A 538 28.08 -3.11 3.06
N LEU A 539 27.93 -4.25 2.40
CA LEU A 539 27.21 -5.41 2.91
C LEU A 539 28.17 -6.60 3.01
N ALA A 540 28.38 -7.09 4.24
CA ALA A 540 28.97 -8.41 4.45
C ALA A 540 28.01 -9.51 3.96
N PRO A 541 28.50 -10.74 3.71
CA PRO A 541 27.63 -11.89 3.45
C PRO A 541 26.54 -12.03 4.51
N GLY A 542 25.28 -12.18 4.09
CA GLY A 542 24.10 -12.29 4.97
C GLY A 542 23.67 -10.99 5.66
N ALA A 543 24.39 -9.88 5.48
CA ALA A 543 24.04 -8.62 6.13
C ALA A 543 22.95 -7.85 5.36
N THR A 544 22.14 -7.10 6.11
CA THR A 544 21.09 -6.21 5.56
C THR A 544 21.37 -4.75 5.94
N ALA A 545 21.32 -3.86 4.95
CA ALA A 545 21.25 -2.41 5.17
C ALA A 545 19.81 -1.92 4.97
N ARG A 546 19.40 -0.90 5.72
CA ARG A 546 18.09 -0.27 5.59
C ARG A 546 18.24 1.24 5.44
N ILE A 547 17.77 1.79 4.32
CA ILE A 547 17.73 3.22 4.01
C ILE A 547 16.29 3.61 3.75
N THR A 548 15.88 4.80 4.20
CA THR A 548 14.55 5.33 3.90
C THR A 548 14.68 6.68 3.24
N PHE A 549 14.00 6.84 2.11
CA PHE A 549 13.80 8.12 1.45
C PHE A 549 12.41 8.62 1.81
N THR A 550 12.34 9.78 2.46
CA THR A 550 11.07 10.44 2.79
C THR A 550 10.89 11.65 1.88
N THR A 551 9.74 11.73 1.21
CA THR A 551 9.32 12.92 0.45
C THR A 551 8.11 13.54 1.13
N ALA A 552 8.18 14.82 1.48
CA ALA A 552 7.13 15.49 2.24
C ALA A 552 6.80 16.89 1.71
N TYR A 553 5.58 17.35 1.98
CA TYR A 553 5.10 18.69 1.69
C TYR A 553 5.17 19.58 2.93
N ALA A 554 5.54 20.85 2.75
CA ALA A 554 5.44 21.88 3.77
C ALA A 554 4.96 23.22 3.19
N GLU A 555 4.26 23.99 4.02
CA GLU A 555 3.72 25.32 3.68
C GLU A 555 4.66 26.46 4.08
N SER A 556 5.71 26.17 4.85
CA SER A 556 6.71 27.15 5.28
C SER A 556 8.10 26.54 5.36
N GLU A 557 9.10 27.42 5.35
CA GLU A 557 10.50 27.02 5.51
C GLU A 557 10.77 26.37 6.87
N ASP A 558 10.21 26.92 7.95
CA ASP A 558 10.36 26.35 9.29
C ASP A 558 9.73 24.96 9.38
N ALA A 559 8.54 24.77 8.78
CA ALA A 559 7.90 23.45 8.71
C ALA A 559 8.73 22.47 7.88
N ALA A 560 9.32 22.93 6.77
CA ALA A 560 10.21 22.10 5.94
C ALA A 560 11.43 21.62 6.74
N LEU A 561 12.08 22.51 7.50
CA LEU A 561 13.22 22.17 8.34
C LEU A 561 12.84 21.23 9.51
N GLN A 562 11.65 21.41 10.11
CA GLN A 562 11.13 20.49 11.12
C GLN A 562 10.90 19.08 10.56
N LEU A 563 10.36 18.97 9.33
CA LEU A 563 10.21 17.69 8.65
C LEU A 563 11.57 17.04 8.33
N VAL A 564 12.57 17.84 7.93
CA VAL A 564 13.95 17.35 7.74
C VAL A 564 14.48 16.74 9.03
N GLU A 565 14.43 17.46 10.15
CA GLU A 565 14.91 16.95 11.44
C GLU A 565 14.13 15.71 11.90
N LYS A 566 12.79 15.73 11.77
CA LYS A 566 11.92 14.61 12.14
C LYS A 566 12.26 13.35 11.35
N TYR A 567 12.33 13.43 10.02
CA TYR A 567 12.50 12.26 9.16
C TYR A 567 13.95 11.86 8.93
N TYR A 568 14.92 12.66 9.37
CA TYR A 568 16.30 12.23 9.55
C TYR A 568 16.44 11.17 10.66
N ASP A 569 15.62 11.27 11.71
CA ASP A 569 15.58 10.29 12.80
C ASP A 569 14.88 8.99 12.35
N ARG A 570 15.64 7.89 12.39
CA ARG A 570 15.14 6.54 12.07
C ARG A 570 13.96 6.11 12.95
N ARG A 571 13.87 6.61 14.19
CA ARG A 571 12.78 6.28 15.11
C ARG A 571 11.46 6.89 14.66
N ALA A 572 11.48 8.12 14.16
CA ALA A 572 10.30 8.76 13.60
C ALA A 572 9.81 8.03 12.34
N VAL A 573 10.74 7.61 11.48
CA VAL A 573 10.43 6.76 10.31
C VAL A 573 9.78 5.45 10.73
N ALA A 574 10.36 4.73 11.70
CA ALA A 574 9.79 3.47 12.19
C ALA A 574 8.37 3.66 12.77
N ARG A 575 8.15 4.76 13.51
CA ARG A 575 6.84 5.13 14.05
C ARG A 575 5.83 5.40 12.93
N ALA A 576 6.19 6.18 11.91
CA ALA A 576 5.29 6.48 10.79
C ALA A 576 4.85 5.21 10.05
N VAL A 577 5.77 4.27 9.79
CA VAL A 577 5.47 2.97 9.16
C VAL A 577 4.55 2.10 10.02
N ALA A 578 4.73 2.11 11.35
CA ALA A 578 3.87 1.37 12.27
C ALA A 578 2.45 1.98 12.31
N LEU A 579 2.34 3.31 12.41
CA LEU A 579 1.07 4.02 12.49
C LEU A 579 0.22 3.88 11.24
N ALA A 580 0.82 3.74 10.04
CA ALA A 580 0.09 3.56 8.79
C ALA A 580 -0.93 2.40 8.85
N SER A 581 -0.53 1.27 9.45
CA SER A 581 -1.39 0.09 9.60
C SER A 581 -2.59 0.37 10.51
N THR A 582 -2.35 0.98 11.67
CA THR A 582 -3.40 1.34 12.63
C THR A 582 -4.37 2.35 12.05
N HIS A 583 -3.86 3.38 11.35
CA HIS A 583 -4.69 4.40 10.71
C HIS A 583 -5.60 3.78 9.65
N SER A 584 -5.06 2.93 8.77
CA SER A 584 -5.85 2.23 7.76
C SER A 584 -6.96 1.38 8.39
N GLN A 585 -6.67 0.61 9.45
CA GLN A 585 -7.71 -0.17 10.12
C GLN A 585 -8.83 0.68 10.73
N ILE A 586 -8.51 1.87 11.23
CA ILE A 586 -9.50 2.82 11.77
C ILE A 586 -10.35 3.39 10.62
N GLU A 587 -9.72 3.79 9.52
CA GLU A 587 -10.40 4.29 8.32
C GLU A 587 -11.39 3.24 7.76
N LEU A 588 -10.95 1.99 7.59
CA LEU A 588 -11.81 0.91 7.12
C LEU A 588 -13.01 0.67 8.04
N ARG A 589 -12.80 0.72 9.36
CA ARG A 589 -13.90 0.60 10.34
C ARG A 589 -14.87 1.77 10.26
N HIS A 590 -14.38 2.98 10.03
CA HIS A 590 -15.23 4.17 9.91
C HIS A 590 -16.11 4.11 8.66
N LEU A 591 -15.55 3.65 7.54
CA LEU A 591 -16.26 3.48 6.27
C LEU A 591 -17.12 2.20 6.20
N GLY A 592 -17.01 1.33 7.21
CA GLY A 592 -17.71 0.03 7.21
C GLY A 592 -17.25 -0.89 6.06
N LEU A 593 -15.96 -0.84 5.72
CA LEU A 593 -15.36 -1.60 4.62
C LEU A 593 -14.51 -2.76 5.13
N THR A 594 -14.56 -3.86 4.39
CA THR A 594 -13.63 -4.98 4.52
C THR A 594 -12.37 -4.74 3.68
N ILE A 595 -11.34 -5.56 3.88
CA ILE A 595 -10.15 -5.51 3.03
C ILE A 595 -10.53 -5.88 1.58
N ASP A 596 -11.39 -6.87 1.38
CA ASP A 596 -11.81 -7.31 0.05
C ASP A 596 -12.55 -6.20 -0.71
N ASP A 597 -13.41 -5.44 -0.03
CA ASP A 597 -14.06 -4.24 -0.60
C ASP A 597 -12.99 -3.27 -1.12
N THR A 598 -11.96 -3.00 -0.31
CA THR A 598 -10.88 -2.09 -0.74
C THR A 598 -10.09 -2.63 -1.90
N MET A 599 -9.88 -3.95 -1.99
CA MET A 599 -9.19 -4.55 -3.13
C MET A 599 -10.02 -4.42 -4.41
N ALA A 600 -11.35 -4.55 -4.33
CA ALA A 600 -12.26 -4.30 -5.45
C ALA A 600 -12.23 -2.82 -5.86
N PHE A 601 -12.30 -1.90 -4.89
CA PHE A 601 -12.29 -0.46 -5.17
C PHE A 601 -10.95 0.00 -5.75
N GLN A 602 -9.82 -0.52 -5.25
CA GLN A 602 -8.49 -0.27 -5.80
C GLN A 602 -8.36 -0.81 -7.24
N ARG A 603 -8.97 -1.96 -7.55
CA ARG A 603 -9.06 -2.45 -8.94
C ARG A 603 -9.87 -1.49 -9.81
N LEU A 604 -11.01 -1.01 -9.34
CA LEU A 604 -11.84 -0.02 -10.05
C LEU A 604 -11.05 1.28 -10.31
N GLY A 605 -10.39 1.81 -9.28
CA GLY A 605 -9.51 2.99 -9.40
C GLY A 605 -8.45 2.81 -10.48
N GLY A 606 -7.87 1.60 -10.59
CA GLY A 606 -6.94 1.31 -11.68
C GLY A 606 -7.54 1.30 -13.07
N ARG A 607 -8.84 1.00 -13.22
CA ARG A 607 -9.55 1.11 -14.50
C ARG A 607 -9.82 2.55 -14.88
N LEU A 608 -10.08 3.40 -13.89
CA LEU A 608 -10.28 4.83 -14.08
C LEU A 608 -8.97 5.55 -14.43
N ILE A 609 -7.85 5.16 -13.81
CA ILE A 609 -6.54 5.80 -14.01
C ILE A 609 -5.91 5.41 -15.34
N SER A 610 -5.81 4.11 -15.64
CA SER A 610 -5.05 3.64 -16.81
C SER A 610 -5.93 3.39 -18.04
N GLY A 611 -7.26 3.43 -17.87
CA GLY A 611 -8.20 2.90 -18.86
C GLY A 611 -8.10 1.37 -18.99
N ASP A 612 -9.23 0.69 -19.14
CA ASP A 612 -9.22 -0.71 -19.60
C ASP A 612 -10.19 -0.85 -20.76
N PRO A 613 -9.71 -1.24 -21.95
CA PRO A 613 -10.57 -1.39 -23.12
C PRO A 613 -11.79 -2.31 -22.89
N ARG A 614 -11.70 -3.27 -21.96
CA ARG A 614 -12.81 -4.20 -21.62
C ARG A 614 -13.99 -3.53 -20.92
N LEU A 615 -13.78 -2.36 -20.35
CA LEU A 615 -14.81 -1.58 -19.66
C LEU A 615 -15.17 -0.32 -20.43
N ARG A 616 -14.66 -0.15 -21.66
CA ARG A 616 -15.12 0.90 -22.55
C ARG A 616 -16.23 0.39 -23.46
N ASP A 617 -17.08 1.30 -23.88
CA ASP A 617 -18.15 1.01 -24.83
C ASP A 617 -17.64 1.24 -26.25
N VAL A 618 -17.16 0.16 -26.89
CA VAL A 618 -16.53 0.23 -28.21
C VAL A 618 -17.50 0.75 -29.27
N GLU A 619 -18.75 0.31 -29.22
CA GLU A 619 -19.80 0.76 -30.14
C GLU A 619 -20.03 2.28 -30.01
N ALA A 620 -20.09 2.81 -28.78
CA ALA A 620 -20.20 4.25 -28.56
C ALA A 620 -18.97 5.01 -29.07
N VAL A 621 -17.76 4.46 -28.89
CA VAL A 621 -16.53 5.08 -29.42
C VAL A 621 -16.54 5.16 -30.94
N GLU A 622 -17.06 4.15 -31.63
CA GLU A 622 -17.16 4.14 -33.10
C GLU A 622 -18.26 5.05 -33.65
N LEU A 623 -19.39 5.15 -32.93
CA LEU A 623 -20.59 5.85 -33.42
C LEU A 623 -20.74 7.29 -32.90
N SER A 624 -20.05 7.68 -31.83
CA SER A 624 -20.27 9.02 -31.25
C SER A 624 -19.71 10.13 -32.14
N PHE A 625 -20.42 11.26 -32.15
CA PHE A 625 -20.02 12.50 -32.80
C PHE A 625 -20.25 13.66 -31.83
N GLY A 626 -19.26 14.54 -31.67
CA GLY A 626 -19.32 15.65 -30.71
C GLY A 626 -18.03 15.78 -29.90
N GLY A 627 -17.92 16.88 -29.15
CA GLY A 627 -16.75 17.19 -28.32
C GLY A 627 -17.10 17.23 -26.83
N GLN A 628 -16.08 17.28 -25.99
CA GLN A 628 -16.21 17.37 -24.52
C GLN A 628 -17.24 18.42 -24.06
N ARG A 629 -17.29 19.58 -24.74
CA ARG A 629 -18.18 20.71 -24.41
C ARG A 629 -19.66 20.36 -24.48
N ASP A 630 -20.04 19.37 -25.30
CA ASP A 630 -21.43 18.95 -25.44
C ASP A 630 -21.94 18.22 -24.18
N LEU A 631 -21.06 17.80 -23.27
CA LEU A 631 -21.43 17.22 -21.97
C LEU A 631 -21.83 18.28 -20.93
N TRP A 632 -21.43 19.54 -21.10
CA TRP A 632 -21.60 20.60 -20.10
C TRP A 632 -23.06 20.93 -19.82
N LYS A 633 -23.95 20.74 -20.80
CA LYS A 633 -25.41 20.88 -20.62
C LYS A 633 -26.01 19.90 -19.60
N TYR A 634 -25.25 18.85 -19.25
CA TYR A 634 -25.58 17.89 -18.20
C TYR A 634 -24.80 18.12 -16.90
N GLY A 635 -24.04 19.21 -16.78
CA GLY A 635 -23.20 19.52 -15.61
C GLY A 635 -21.92 18.67 -15.51
N ILE A 636 -21.64 17.84 -16.50
CA ILE A 636 -20.46 16.96 -16.54
C ILE A 636 -19.35 17.68 -17.31
N SER A 637 -18.20 17.93 -16.69
CA SER A 637 -17.13 18.72 -17.34
C SER A 637 -16.36 17.92 -18.39
N GLY A 638 -16.15 16.62 -18.14
CA GLY A 638 -15.34 15.73 -18.96
C GLY A 638 -13.83 15.82 -18.71
N ASP A 639 -13.38 16.63 -17.74
CA ASP A 639 -11.95 16.76 -17.41
C ASP A 639 -11.45 15.63 -16.50
N LEU A 640 -12.34 15.10 -15.67
CA LEU A 640 -12.06 13.97 -14.78
C LEU A 640 -12.46 12.65 -15.44
N PRO A 641 -11.88 11.52 -15.02
CA PRO A 641 -12.36 10.20 -15.44
C PRO A 641 -13.86 10.07 -15.19
N ILE A 642 -14.61 9.54 -16.17
CA ILE A 642 -16.05 9.30 -16.04
C ILE A 642 -16.30 7.79 -15.89
N LEU A 643 -17.09 7.42 -14.88
CA LEU A 643 -17.74 6.11 -14.76
C LEU A 643 -19.22 6.25 -15.08
N VAL A 644 -19.71 5.46 -16.03
CA VAL A 644 -21.15 5.34 -16.32
C VAL A 644 -21.66 4.00 -15.81
N LEU A 645 -22.70 4.02 -14.97
CA LEU A 645 -23.49 2.85 -14.62
C LEU A 645 -24.85 2.94 -15.31
N ARG A 646 -25.19 1.94 -16.11
CA ARG A 646 -26.51 1.80 -16.73
C ARG A 646 -27.42 0.97 -15.83
N LEU A 647 -28.63 1.47 -15.60
CA LEU A 647 -29.61 0.87 -14.70
C LEU A 647 -30.96 0.74 -15.41
N THR A 648 -31.42 -0.49 -15.61
CA THR A 648 -32.70 -0.80 -16.28
C THR A 648 -33.85 -1.06 -15.31
N ASP A 649 -33.56 -1.49 -14.08
CA ASP A 649 -34.53 -1.82 -13.03
C ASP A 649 -33.93 -1.76 -11.61
N GLU A 650 -34.75 -2.04 -10.59
CA GLU A 650 -34.37 -1.98 -9.16
C GLU A 650 -33.32 -3.02 -8.74
N THR A 651 -33.09 -4.09 -9.53
CA THR A 651 -32.11 -5.14 -9.17
C THR A 651 -30.68 -4.62 -9.13
N GLY A 652 -30.40 -3.50 -9.79
CA GLY A 652 -29.09 -2.85 -9.79
C GLY A 652 -28.82 -1.88 -8.63
N VAL A 653 -29.82 -1.57 -7.79
CA VAL A 653 -29.65 -0.66 -6.64
C VAL A 653 -28.53 -1.09 -5.67
N PRO A 654 -28.30 -2.39 -5.38
CA PRO A 654 -27.17 -2.83 -4.58
C PRO A 654 -25.80 -2.44 -5.17
N LEU A 655 -25.63 -2.51 -6.49
CA LEU A 655 -24.41 -2.07 -7.17
C LEU A 655 -24.22 -0.55 -7.10
N VAL A 656 -25.32 0.21 -7.15
CA VAL A 656 -25.26 1.67 -6.91
C VAL A 656 -24.71 1.94 -5.51
N ALA A 657 -25.22 1.27 -4.48
CA ALA A 657 -24.74 1.44 -3.11
C ALA A 657 -23.25 1.05 -2.96
N GLU A 658 -22.83 -0.01 -3.63
CA GLU A 658 -21.41 -0.43 -3.67
C GLU A 658 -20.52 0.62 -4.36
N LEU A 659 -20.96 1.18 -5.49
CA LEU A 659 -20.22 2.21 -6.24
C LEU A 659 -20.16 3.55 -5.52
N LEU A 660 -21.19 3.93 -4.76
CA LEU A 660 -21.14 5.12 -3.90
C LEU A 660 -20.07 4.98 -2.80
N LYS A 661 -19.97 3.80 -2.17
CA LYS A 661 -18.88 3.51 -1.22
C LYS A 661 -17.51 3.51 -1.90
N ALA A 662 -17.41 2.93 -3.09
CA ALA A 662 -16.18 2.92 -3.87
C ALA A 662 -15.72 4.35 -4.22
N HIS A 663 -16.67 5.21 -4.60
CA HIS A 663 -16.44 6.60 -4.92
C HIS A 663 -15.97 7.41 -3.70
N GLU A 664 -16.61 7.24 -2.55
CA GLU A 664 -16.15 7.85 -1.29
C GLU A 664 -14.72 7.41 -0.94
N TYR A 665 -14.46 6.09 -0.96
CA TYR A 665 -13.14 5.53 -0.65
C TYR A 665 -12.05 6.03 -1.61
N LEU A 666 -12.29 5.98 -2.92
CA LEU A 666 -11.31 6.42 -3.91
C LEU A 666 -11.06 7.92 -3.82
N ARG A 667 -12.07 8.73 -3.50
CA ARG A 667 -11.90 10.17 -3.24
C ARG A 667 -11.00 10.41 -2.04
N ILE A 668 -11.18 9.68 -0.93
CA ILE A 668 -10.28 9.74 0.25
C ILE A 668 -8.85 9.32 -0.15
N LYS A 669 -8.72 8.33 -1.04
CA LYS A 669 -7.42 7.94 -1.63
C LYS A 669 -6.87 8.89 -2.68
N GLY A 670 -7.52 10.05 -2.86
CA GLY A 670 -7.05 11.10 -3.76
C GLY A 670 -7.30 10.80 -5.22
N LEU A 671 -8.32 10.00 -5.58
CA LEU A 671 -8.80 9.82 -6.95
C LEU A 671 -10.22 10.39 -7.07
N SER A 672 -10.34 11.52 -7.76
CA SER A 672 -11.64 12.12 -8.10
C SER A 672 -12.06 11.66 -9.48
N PHE A 673 -13.34 11.29 -9.62
CA PHE A 673 -13.95 10.89 -10.90
C PHE A 673 -15.44 11.23 -10.87
N ASP A 674 -16.04 11.40 -12.04
CA ASP A 674 -17.48 11.63 -12.18
C ASP A 674 -18.21 10.28 -12.23
N LEU A 675 -19.11 10.03 -11.28
CA LEU A 675 -19.97 8.85 -11.26
C LEU A 675 -21.35 9.18 -11.84
N VAL A 676 -21.60 8.76 -13.07
CA VAL A 676 -22.87 8.98 -13.77
C VAL A 676 -23.75 7.74 -13.66
N ILE A 677 -24.86 7.86 -12.95
CA ILE A 677 -25.85 6.80 -12.81
C ILE A 677 -26.97 7.07 -13.82
N LEU A 678 -26.99 6.29 -14.89
CA LEU A 678 -27.93 6.45 -15.99
C LEU A 678 -29.13 5.52 -15.80
N ASN A 679 -30.27 6.12 -15.47
CA ASN A 679 -31.55 5.43 -15.38
C ASN A 679 -32.17 5.26 -16.78
N GLU A 680 -32.20 4.03 -17.28
CA GLU A 680 -32.76 3.61 -18.57
C GLU A 680 -34.14 2.96 -18.43
N HIS A 681 -34.73 2.94 -17.23
CA HIS A 681 -36.04 2.36 -17.00
C HIS A 681 -37.13 3.09 -17.81
N SER A 682 -37.98 2.32 -18.49
CA SER A 682 -39.05 2.86 -19.34
C SER A 682 -40.04 3.74 -18.55
N ALA A 683 -40.49 4.85 -19.14
CA ALA A 683 -41.28 5.91 -18.49
C ALA A 683 -42.73 5.54 -18.10
N SER A 684 -43.05 4.24 -17.99
CA SER A 684 -44.36 3.73 -17.61
C SER A 684 -44.52 3.74 -16.09
N TYR A 685 -45.14 4.81 -15.60
CA TYR A 685 -45.82 4.98 -14.30
C TYR A 685 -45.27 4.13 -13.13
N LEU A 686 -44.09 4.49 -12.64
CA LEU A 686 -43.70 4.62 -11.22
C LEU A 686 -42.31 5.29 -11.25
N GLN A 687 -42.19 6.53 -10.72
CA GLN A 687 -40.91 7.25 -10.55
C GLN A 687 -40.04 6.63 -9.44
N ASP A 688 -40.34 5.41 -9.03
CA ASP A 688 -39.88 4.80 -7.79
C ASP A 688 -38.38 4.55 -7.82
N LEU A 689 -37.86 3.99 -8.92
CA LEU A 689 -36.41 3.79 -9.08
C LEU A 689 -35.63 5.11 -9.03
N GLN A 690 -36.10 6.17 -9.69
CA GLN A 690 -35.43 7.46 -9.64
C GLN A 690 -35.46 8.06 -8.23
N ASN A 691 -36.59 7.95 -7.54
CA ASN A 691 -36.74 8.43 -6.17
C ASN A 691 -35.91 7.60 -5.18
N GLU A 692 -35.79 6.29 -5.38
CA GLU A 692 -34.95 5.41 -4.59
C GLU A 692 -33.47 5.75 -4.75
N LEU A 693 -33.01 5.98 -5.99
CA LEU A 693 -31.65 6.46 -6.25
C LEU A 693 -31.35 7.77 -5.53
N LEU A 694 -32.27 8.74 -5.61
CA LEU A 694 -32.11 10.02 -4.92
C LEU A 694 -32.07 9.84 -3.39
N ARG A 695 -32.95 9.01 -2.80
CA ARG A 695 -32.91 8.69 -1.36
C ARG A 695 -31.60 8.02 -0.94
N LEU A 696 -31.07 7.10 -1.75
CA LEU A 696 -29.81 6.42 -1.50
C LEU A 696 -28.64 7.42 -1.46
N ILE A 697 -28.62 8.37 -2.41
CA ILE A 697 -27.60 9.43 -2.49
C ILE A 697 -27.75 10.44 -1.35
N GLU A 698 -28.99 10.86 -1.04
CA GLU A 698 -29.30 11.80 0.04
C GLU A 698 -28.99 11.23 1.43
N GLY A 699 -29.07 9.90 1.59
CA GLY A 699 -28.71 9.21 2.83
C GLY A 699 -27.21 9.06 3.08
N GLY A 700 -26.37 9.40 2.10
CA GLY A 700 -24.92 9.21 2.15
C GLY A 700 -24.11 10.52 2.11
N PRO A 701 -22.79 10.45 2.31
CA PRO A 701 -21.89 11.61 2.24
C PRO A 701 -21.83 12.24 0.84
N GLU A 702 -22.22 11.49 -0.21
CA GLU A 702 -22.22 11.96 -1.59
C GLU A 702 -23.29 13.01 -1.90
N GLN A 703 -24.27 13.23 -1.03
CA GLN A 703 -25.25 14.32 -1.18
C GLN A 703 -24.56 15.68 -1.39
N ALA A 704 -23.44 15.92 -0.72
CA ALA A 704 -22.67 17.15 -0.84
C ALA A 704 -21.99 17.33 -2.22
N TRP A 705 -21.95 16.27 -3.03
CA TRP A 705 -21.23 16.17 -4.29
C TRP A 705 -22.13 15.85 -5.49
N VAL A 706 -23.45 15.92 -5.32
CA VAL A 706 -24.38 15.80 -6.44
C VAL A 706 -24.18 16.98 -7.40
N ASP A 707 -24.06 16.67 -8.68
CA ASP A 707 -23.89 17.64 -9.78
C ASP A 707 -22.68 18.59 -9.61
N LYS A 708 -21.62 18.10 -8.97
CA LYS A 708 -20.33 18.79 -8.84
C LYS A 708 -19.23 17.98 -9.51
N ALA A 709 -18.19 18.66 -10.00
CA ALA A 709 -17.02 18.01 -10.57
C ALA A 709 -16.40 17.01 -9.58
N GLY A 710 -16.14 15.79 -10.06
CA GLY A 710 -15.66 14.65 -9.28
C GLY A 710 -16.72 14.07 -8.35
N GLY A 711 -18.00 14.21 -8.74
CA GLY A 711 -19.17 13.91 -7.93
C GLY A 711 -20.13 12.92 -8.59
N VAL A 712 -21.37 12.88 -8.08
CA VAL A 712 -22.39 11.92 -8.54
C VAL A 712 -23.43 12.63 -9.40
N PHE A 713 -23.74 12.06 -10.56
CA PHE A 713 -24.65 12.61 -11.57
C PHE A 713 -25.77 11.61 -11.85
N PRO A 714 -26.89 11.64 -11.10
CA PRO A 714 -28.06 10.84 -11.42
C PRO A 714 -28.73 11.42 -12.67
N ARG A 715 -28.77 10.67 -13.77
CA ARG A 715 -29.32 11.13 -15.05
C ARG A 715 -30.36 10.16 -15.59
N ARG A 716 -31.35 10.72 -16.29
CA ARG A 716 -32.41 9.98 -16.95
C ARG A 716 -32.10 9.87 -18.43
N ALA A 717 -31.99 8.65 -18.95
CA ALA A 717 -31.64 8.41 -20.34
C ALA A 717 -32.73 8.91 -21.30
N ASP A 718 -34.00 8.87 -20.91
CA ASP A 718 -35.13 9.31 -21.73
C ASP A 718 -35.19 10.83 -21.96
N LEU A 719 -34.40 11.60 -21.19
CA LEU A 719 -34.24 13.05 -21.35
C LEU A 719 -32.99 13.43 -22.16
N MET A 720 -32.23 12.44 -22.64
CA MET A 720 -30.99 12.65 -23.39
C MET A 720 -31.16 12.18 -24.85
N PRO A 721 -30.83 13.02 -25.84
CA PRO A 721 -30.71 12.57 -27.22
C PRO A 721 -29.73 11.40 -27.36
N VAL A 722 -30.00 10.49 -28.30
CA VAL A 722 -29.16 9.30 -28.53
C VAL A 722 -27.69 9.67 -28.81
N GLY A 723 -27.44 10.75 -29.56
CA GLY A 723 -26.08 11.24 -29.81
C GLY A 723 -25.33 11.64 -28.54
N ASP A 724 -26.02 12.24 -27.58
CA ASP A 724 -25.44 12.66 -26.30
C ASP A 724 -25.18 11.47 -25.37
N LEU A 725 -26.03 10.43 -25.42
CA LEU A 725 -25.80 9.17 -24.71
C LEU A 725 -24.56 8.45 -25.26
N LEU A 726 -24.42 8.38 -26.59
CA LEU A 726 -23.23 7.82 -27.24
C LEU A 726 -21.99 8.61 -26.86
N LEU A 727 -22.05 9.95 -26.87
CA LEU A 727 -20.94 10.80 -26.46
C LEU A 727 -20.55 10.57 -24.99
N LEU A 728 -21.52 10.46 -24.07
CA LEU A 728 -21.24 10.20 -22.66
C LEU A 728 -20.56 8.85 -22.46
N ARG A 729 -21.08 7.78 -23.09
CA ARG A 729 -20.49 6.44 -23.01
C ARG A 729 -19.12 6.36 -23.70
N SER A 730 -18.92 7.10 -24.79
CA SER A 730 -17.63 7.16 -25.47
C SER A 730 -16.60 7.93 -24.65
N ALA A 731 -16.98 9.01 -23.98
CA ALA A 731 -16.10 9.75 -23.07
C ALA A 731 -15.76 8.96 -21.79
N ALA A 732 -16.63 8.05 -21.36
CA ALA A 732 -16.42 7.25 -20.16
C ALA A 732 -15.20 6.32 -20.24
N ARG A 733 -14.45 6.26 -19.13
CA ARG A 733 -13.34 5.32 -18.94
C ARG A 733 -13.86 3.94 -18.53
N VAL A 734 -14.99 3.92 -17.85
CA VAL A 734 -15.65 2.71 -17.35
C VAL A 734 -17.15 2.82 -17.63
N VAL A 735 -17.70 1.84 -18.32
CA VAL A 735 -19.14 1.65 -18.56
C VAL A 735 -19.54 0.29 -17.99
N MET A 736 -20.44 0.32 -17.01
CA MET A 736 -21.00 -0.86 -16.35
C MET A 736 -22.49 -0.95 -16.64
N ASP A 737 -23.00 -2.17 -16.74
CA ASP A 737 -24.43 -2.44 -16.88
C ASP A 737 -24.88 -3.26 -15.68
N ALA A 738 -25.83 -2.73 -14.89
CA ALA A 738 -26.27 -3.40 -13.67
C ALA A 738 -26.85 -4.81 -13.93
N ALA A 739 -27.31 -5.09 -15.15
CA ALA A 739 -27.76 -6.43 -15.55
C ALA A 739 -26.64 -7.49 -15.50
N ASP A 740 -25.36 -7.09 -15.57
CA ASP A 740 -24.19 -7.99 -15.51
C ASP A 740 -23.76 -8.34 -14.07
N GLY A 741 -24.53 -7.92 -13.06
CA GLY A 741 -24.30 -8.22 -11.65
C GLY A 741 -23.39 -7.21 -10.93
N GLY A 742 -22.98 -7.57 -9.71
CA GLY A 742 -22.23 -6.69 -8.80
C GLY A 742 -20.80 -6.35 -9.26
N LEU A 743 -20.10 -5.49 -8.51
CA LEU A 743 -18.82 -4.92 -8.95
C LEU A 743 -17.76 -5.99 -9.26
N HIS A 744 -17.74 -7.08 -8.50
CA HIS A 744 -16.82 -8.19 -8.76
C HIS A 744 -17.01 -8.80 -10.16
N ASN A 745 -18.26 -9.00 -10.59
CA ASN A 745 -18.60 -9.52 -11.91
C ASN A 745 -18.15 -8.55 -13.01
N GLN A 746 -18.46 -7.26 -12.84
CA GLN A 746 -18.04 -6.19 -13.76
C GLN A 746 -16.52 -6.18 -13.95
N LEU A 747 -15.75 -6.22 -12.85
CA LEU A 747 -14.29 -6.13 -12.85
C LEU A 747 -13.59 -7.42 -13.30
N SER A 748 -14.30 -8.54 -13.31
CA SER A 748 -13.78 -9.86 -13.67
C SER A 748 -14.22 -10.31 -15.06
N ARG A 749 -14.86 -9.42 -15.84
CA ARG A 749 -15.20 -9.65 -17.25
C ARG A 749 -14.00 -10.27 -17.98
N PRO A 750 -14.17 -11.49 -18.54
CA PRO A 750 -13.10 -12.14 -19.27
C PRO A 750 -12.63 -11.23 -20.38
N HIS A 751 -11.35 -11.36 -20.74
CA HIS A 751 -10.81 -10.68 -21.90
C HIS A 751 -11.46 -11.32 -23.13
N ALA A 752 -12.67 -10.87 -23.50
CA ALA A 752 -13.29 -11.20 -24.76
C ALA A 752 -12.37 -10.58 -25.81
N ASN A 753 -11.48 -11.42 -26.36
CA ASN A 753 -10.56 -11.17 -27.46
C ASN A 753 -10.54 -9.70 -27.89
N PHE A 754 -9.82 -8.85 -27.15
CA PHE A 754 -9.37 -7.57 -27.68
C PHE A 754 -8.22 -7.87 -28.63
N MET A 755 -8.53 -8.66 -29.66
CA MET A 755 -7.75 -8.91 -30.85
C MET A 755 -8.03 -7.72 -31.77
N LEU A 756 -7.55 -6.54 -31.39
CA LEU A 756 -7.22 -5.53 -32.39
C LEU A 756 -6.13 -6.17 -33.26
N GLY A 757 -6.53 -6.74 -34.38
CA GLY A 757 -5.62 -7.03 -35.49
C GLY A 757 -4.59 -8.14 -35.30
N GLN A 758 -4.84 -9.18 -34.50
CA GLN A 758 -4.20 -10.48 -34.78
C GLN A 758 -4.86 -11.15 -35.99
N THR A 759 -4.92 -10.46 -37.12
CA THR A 759 -4.26 -11.06 -38.28
C THR A 759 -2.78 -11.08 -37.93
N ARG A 760 -2.36 -12.13 -37.21
CA ARG A 760 -1.06 -12.70 -37.56
C ARG A 760 -1.21 -12.98 -39.04
N SER A 761 -0.71 -12.08 -39.89
CA SER A 761 -0.37 -12.48 -41.24
C SER A 761 0.53 -13.68 -41.01
N ALA A 762 0.01 -14.87 -41.32
CA ALA A 762 0.82 -16.05 -41.43
C ALA A 762 1.74 -15.77 -42.60
N ILE A 763 2.83 -15.03 -42.34
CA ILE A 763 3.92 -14.89 -43.27
C ILE A 763 4.55 -16.27 -43.26
N SER A 764 4.22 -17.02 -44.30
CA SER A 764 4.74 -18.34 -44.59
C SER A 764 6.25 -18.34 -44.45
N ASP A 765 6.79 -19.34 -43.76
CA ASP A 765 8.20 -19.73 -43.91
C ASP A 765 8.53 -19.88 -45.40
N PRO A 766 9.60 -19.24 -45.89
CA PRO A 766 10.36 -19.79 -46.98
C PRO A 766 11.72 -20.21 -46.41
N GLU A 767 11.88 -21.53 -46.26
CA GLU A 767 13.21 -22.15 -46.26
C GLU A 767 14.01 -21.63 -47.47
N ALA A 768 15.02 -20.79 -47.21
CA ALA A 768 16.16 -20.62 -48.09
C ALA A 768 17.37 -20.13 -47.28
N PRO A 769 18.56 -20.72 -47.47
CA PRO A 769 19.77 -20.21 -46.86
C PRO A 769 20.17 -18.92 -47.58
N VAL A 770 19.92 -17.77 -46.95
CA VAL A 770 20.43 -16.49 -47.45
C VAL A 770 21.92 -16.41 -47.10
N THR A 771 22.74 -16.55 -48.13
CA THR A 771 24.15 -16.17 -48.11
C THR A 771 24.28 -14.73 -47.62
N SER A 772 24.94 -14.54 -46.49
CA SER A 772 25.29 -13.23 -45.92
C SER A 772 26.00 -12.38 -46.98
N ALA A 773 25.34 -11.33 -47.46
CA ALA A 773 26.02 -10.23 -48.12
C ALA A 773 26.94 -9.54 -47.08
N PRO A 774 28.05 -8.92 -47.51
CA PRO A 774 28.87 -8.12 -46.61
C PRO A 774 28.01 -7.00 -45.96
N PRO A 775 28.33 -6.57 -44.73
CA PRO A 775 27.58 -5.53 -44.04
C PRO A 775 27.44 -4.30 -44.95
N SER A 776 26.24 -3.73 -45.00
CA SER A 776 26.04 -2.43 -45.64
C SER A 776 26.86 -1.41 -44.84
N GLU A 777 28.01 -1.01 -45.37
CA GLU A 777 28.77 0.09 -44.80
C GLU A 777 27.89 1.35 -44.79
N MET A 778 27.93 2.09 -43.68
CA MET A 778 27.40 3.47 -43.66
C MET A 778 27.97 4.21 -44.87
N PRO A 779 27.20 5.10 -45.52
CA PRO A 779 27.75 5.92 -46.59
C PRO A 779 29.06 6.58 -46.10
N PRO A 780 30.12 6.56 -46.93
CA PRO A 780 31.44 7.04 -46.53
C PRO A 780 31.33 8.47 -45.98
N GLU A 781 32.18 8.81 -45.00
CA GLU A 781 32.15 10.13 -44.37
C GLU A 781 32.26 11.21 -45.45
N ALA A 782 31.15 11.87 -45.76
CA ALA A 782 31.18 13.04 -46.62
C ALA A 782 32.02 14.12 -45.91
N ASP A 783 32.90 14.78 -46.66
CA ASP A 783 33.59 15.99 -46.21
C ASP A 783 32.51 17.06 -45.96
N LEU A 784 32.13 17.21 -44.69
CA LEU A 784 31.13 18.20 -44.28
C LEU A 784 31.76 19.59 -44.25
N GLU A 785 31.08 20.55 -44.86
CA GLU A 785 31.43 21.96 -44.80
C GLU A 785 31.21 22.49 -43.37
N LEU A 786 32.17 23.24 -42.83
CA LEU A 786 32.11 23.82 -41.47
C LEU A 786 31.86 22.79 -40.35
N PHE A 787 32.47 21.60 -40.46
CA PHE A 787 32.32 20.54 -39.46
C PHE A 787 32.73 21.00 -38.05
N ASN A 788 31.81 20.86 -37.09
CA ASN A 788 31.95 21.37 -35.72
C ASN A 788 32.11 20.26 -34.67
N SER A 789 32.57 19.07 -35.06
CA SER A 789 32.63 17.81 -34.29
C SER A 789 31.32 17.04 -34.12
N LEU A 790 30.15 17.69 -34.22
CA LEU A 790 28.84 17.03 -34.12
C LEU A 790 28.10 16.99 -35.46
N GLY A 791 28.42 17.92 -36.37
CA GLY A 791 27.80 18.01 -37.67
C GLY A 791 28.39 19.12 -38.53
N GLY A 792 27.86 19.27 -39.75
CA GLY A 792 28.28 20.28 -40.70
C GLY A 792 27.31 20.36 -41.88
N PHE A 793 27.50 21.36 -42.73
CA PHE A 793 26.71 21.50 -43.95
C PHE A 793 27.17 20.48 -45.00
N ALA A 794 26.23 19.99 -45.80
CA ALA A 794 26.50 19.18 -46.98
C ALA A 794 25.78 19.77 -48.19
N ASP A 795 26.10 19.22 -49.36
CA ASP A 795 25.44 19.56 -50.62
C ASP A 795 25.43 21.07 -50.95
N ALA A 796 26.59 21.73 -50.79
CA ALA A 796 26.77 23.17 -50.98
C ALA A 796 25.87 24.01 -50.06
N GLY A 797 25.68 23.56 -48.81
CA GLY A 797 24.88 24.24 -47.80
C GLY A 797 23.37 24.00 -47.87
N ARG A 798 22.90 23.07 -48.72
CA ARG A 798 21.46 22.76 -48.88
C ARG A 798 20.89 21.92 -47.75
N GLU A 799 21.73 21.15 -47.09
CA GLU A 799 21.33 20.35 -45.93
C GLU A 799 22.37 20.45 -44.81
N TYR A 800 21.90 20.33 -43.57
CA TYR A 800 22.76 20.22 -42.40
C TYR A 800 22.73 18.78 -41.89
N VAL A 801 23.91 18.16 -41.78
CA VAL A 801 24.07 16.77 -41.32
C VAL A 801 24.54 16.76 -39.87
N VAL A 802 23.76 16.10 -39.01
CA VAL A 802 24.07 15.83 -37.60
C VAL A 802 24.47 14.37 -37.46
N ARG A 803 25.63 14.11 -36.85
CA ARG A 803 26.12 12.77 -36.54
C ARG A 803 25.78 12.46 -35.08
N VAL A 804 24.81 11.58 -34.87
CA VAL A 804 24.34 11.19 -33.54
C VAL A 804 25.01 9.88 -33.12
N HIS A 805 25.76 9.91 -32.02
CA HIS A 805 26.33 8.72 -31.39
C HIS A 805 26.05 8.74 -29.88
N GLY A 806 24.99 8.04 -29.47
CA GLY A 806 24.51 8.08 -28.08
C GLY A 806 25.49 7.50 -27.05
N ALA A 807 26.30 6.50 -27.41
CA ALA A 807 27.26 5.89 -26.48
C ALA A 807 28.53 6.74 -26.23
N GLU A 808 28.91 7.59 -27.17
CA GLU A 808 30.12 8.43 -27.11
C GLU A 808 29.81 9.90 -26.74
N GLY A 809 28.54 10.24 -26.51
CA GLY A 809 28.11 11.59 -26.16
C GLY A 809 28.11 12.58 -27.32
N ALA A 810 28.19 12.10 -28.58
CA ALA A 810 28.09 12.95 -29.75
C ALA A 810 26.61 13.23 -30.07
N VAL A 811 25.99 14.10 -29.26
CA VAL A 811 24.67 14.68 -29.48
C VAL A 811 24.76 16.20 -29.31
N PRO A 812 24.02 16.99 -30.10
CA PRO A 812 23.89 18.42 -29.88
C PRO A 812 23.47 18.75 -28.43
N PRO A 813 24.01 19.82 -27.80
CA PRO A 813 23.72 20.15 -26.41
C PRO A 813 22.25 20.49 -26.15
N VAL A 814 21.51 20.88 -27.19
CA VAL A 814 20.06 21.06 -27.21
C VAL A 814 19.50 20.42 -28.49
N PRO A 815 18.24 19.96 -28.50
CA PRO A 815 17.63 19.41 -29.70
C PRO A 815 17.69 20.40 -30.85
N TRP A 816 18.05 19.91 -32.02
CA TRP A 816 18.11 20.68 -33.24
C TRP A 816 16.95 20.33 -34.13
N THR A 817 16.03 21.29 -34.25
CA THR A 817 14.70 21.07 -34.82
C THR A 817 14.63 21.53 -36.27
N ASN A 818 14.07 20.69 -37.13
CA ASN A 818 13.59 21.09 -38.44
C ASN A 818 12.06 21.15 -38.42
N VAL A 819 11.52 22.28 -38.87
CA VAL A 819 10.07 22.54 -38.95
C VAL A 819 9.69 22.58 -40.41
N VAL A 820 8.89 21.60 -40.84
CA VAL A 820 8.43 21.46 -42.22
C VAL A 820 6.93 21.67 -42.24
N ALA A 821 6.47 22.69 -42.95
CA ALA A 821 5.07 23.08 -42.95
C ALA A 821 4.66 23.76 -44.25
N HIS A 822 3.37 23.65 -44.56
CA HIS A 822 2.67 24.51 -45.50
C HIS A 822 1.47 25.18 -44.78
N GLU A 823 0.58 25.83 -45.52
CA GLU A 823 -0.50 26.66 -44.94
C GLU A 823 -1.44 25.90 -43.98
N THR A 824 -1.69 24.62 -44.21
CA THR A 824 -2.71 23.85 -43.45
C THR A 824 -2.16 22.64 -42.72
N PHE A 825 -0.87 22.31 -42.83
CA PHE A 825 -0.31 21.09 -42.24
C PHE A 825 1.19 21.24 -42.03
N GLY A 826 1.74 20.51 -41.07
CA GLY A 826 3.18 20.45 -40.89
C GLY A 826 3.59 19.51 -39.77
N PHE A 827 4.90 19.33 -39.65
CA PHE A 827 5.53 18.58 -38.58
C PHE A 827 6.82 19.27 -38.11
N ALA A 828 7.22 18.92 -36.90
CA ALA A 828 8.50 19.27 -36.33
C ALA A 828 9.23 17.99 -35.96
N CYS A 829 10.51 17.92 -36.27
CA CYS A 829 11.37 16.79 -35.97
C CYS A 829 12.73 17.27 -35.48
N THR A 830 13.43 16.44 -34.71
CA THR A 830 14.77 16.76 -34.20
C THR A 830 15.81 15.82 -34.79
N GLU A 831 17.08 16.04 -34.47
CA GLU A 831 18.14 15.10 -34.81
C GLU A 831 17.89 13.71 -34.21
N SER A 832 17.10 13.60 -33.13
CA SER A 832 16.82 12.35 -32.41
C SER A 832 15.62 11.58 -32.96
N GLY A 833 14.71 12.24 -33.68
CA GLY A 833 13.55 11.58 -34.29
C GLY A 833 12.36 12.51 -34.57
N PRO A 834 11.23 11.93 -35.02
CA PRO A 834 10.03 12.70 -35.34
C PRO A 834 9.40 13.28 -34.07
N GLY A 835 9.11 14.59 -34.07
CA GLY A 835 8.60 15.30 -32.90
C GLY A 835 7.08 15.18 -32.80
N TYR A 836 6.36 15.93 -33.64
CA TYR A 836 4.90 15.92 -33.72
C TYR A 836 4.39 16.52 -35.03
N THR A 837 3.16 16.17 -35.38
CA THR A 837 2.43 16.61 -36.58
C THR A 837 1.17 17.39 -36.18
N TRP A 838 0.77 18.37 -36.99
CA TRP A 838 -0.42 19.20 -36.76
C TRP A 838 -1.17 19.53 -38.05
N SER A 839 -2.42 19.97 -37.89
CA SER A 839 -3.25 20.54 -38.95
C SER A 839 -3.60 21.99 -38.59
N GLU A 840 -3.47 22.92 -39.52
CA GLU A 840 -3.78 24.37 -39.38
C GLU A 840 -2.94 25.14 -38.35
N ASN A 841 -2.85 24.67 -37.10
CA ASN A 841 -2.19 25.34 -35.99
C ASN A 841 -1.38 24.35 -35.14
N SER A 842 -0.07 24.58 -35.04
CA SER A 842 0.87 23.73 -34.30
C SER A 842 0.70 23.77 -32.78
N HIS A 843 0.01 24.78 -32.25
CA HIS A 843 -0.32 24.88 -30.84
C HIS A 843 -1.63 24.16 -30.49
N ASP A 844 -2.70 24.48 -31.22
CA ASP A 844 -4.08 24.10 -30.87
C ASP A 844 -4.54 22.78 -31.52
N ASN A 845 -4.06 22.47 -32.73
CA ASN A 845 -4.58 21.40 -33.57
C ASN A 845 -3.49 20.33 -33.87
N ARG A 846 -2.85 19.83 -32.81
CA ARG A 846 -1.85 18.76 -32.92
C ARG A 846 -2.54 17.42 -33.18
N LEU A 847 -2.04 16.67 -34.16
CA LEU A 847 -2.52 15.33 -34.48
C LEU A 847 -1.79 14.26 -33.69
N THR A 848 -0.50 14.48 -33.42
CA THR A 848 0.32 13.60 -32.59
C THR A 848 0.92 14.34 -31.40
N PRO A 849 1.27 13.63 -30.31
CA PRO A 849 1.67 14.28 -29.07
C PRO A 849 3.01 15.01 -29.21
N TRP A 850 3.08 16.28 -28.79
CA TRP A 850 4.35 16.97 -28.56
C TRP A 850 4.77 16.88 -27.09
N ARG A 851 6.06 16.68 -26.83
CA ARG A 851 6.66 16.72 -25.49
C ARG A 851 7.68 17.85 -25.44
N ASN A 852 7.46 18.83 -24.56
CA ASN A 852 8.40 19.93 -24.32
C ASN A 852 9.50 19.48 -23.34
N ASP A 853 10.29 18.47 -23.75
CA ASP A 853 11.39 17.89 -22.98
C ASP A 853 12.70 18.02 -23.78
N PRO A 854 13.54 19.04 -23.50
CA PRO A 854 14.80 19.22 -24.22
C PRO A 854 15.92 18.26 -23.79
N VAL A 855 15.75 17.52 -22.68
CA VAL A 855 16.76 16.60 -22.15
C VAL A 855 16.62 15.24 -22.81
N GLY A 856 15.43 14.64 -22.64
CA GLY A 856 15.10 13.32 -23.14
C GLY A 856 14.68 13.32 -24.61
N ASP A 857 14.15 14.44 -25.12
CA ASP A 857 13.76 14.63 -26.54
C ASP A 857 12.93 13.46 -27.09
N THR A 858 12.02 12.96 -26.26
CA THR A 858 11.25 11.75 -26.59
C THR A 858 10.30 12.04 -27.76
N PRO A 859 10.41 11.29 -28.87
CA PRO A 859 9.62 11.54 -30.05
C PRO A 859 8.13 11.22 -29.82
N GLY A 860 7.25 11.99 -30.45
CA GLY A 860 5.80 11.77 -30.42
C GLY A 860 5.34 10.68 -31.40
N GLU A 861 6.15 10.38 -32.40
CA GLU A 861 5.93 9.37 -33.42
C GLU A 861 7.18 8.50 -33.58
N ALA A 862 7.03 7.21 -33.83
CA ALA A 862 8.17 6.32 -33.99
C ALA A 862 7.89 5.23 -35.03
N VAL A 863 8.92 4.87 -35.79
CA VAL A 863 8.92 3.71 -36.68
C VAL A 863 9.89 2.68 -36.12
N PHE A 864 9.38 1.48 -35.83
CA PHE A 864 10.18 0.36 -35.36
C PHE A 864 10.47 -0.61 -36.51
N ILE A 865 11.71 -1.07 -36.58
CA ILE A 865 12.17 -2.14 -37.46
C ILE A 865 12.44 -3.35 -36.57
N LYS A 866 11.88 -4.51 -36.93
CA LYS A 866 12.11 -5.77 -36.23
C LYS A 866 12.62 -6.80 -37.23
N ASP A 867 13.76 -7.39 -36.91
CA ASP A 867 14.24 -8.59 -37.59
C ASP A 867 13.47 -9.79 -37.01
N GLU A 868 12.63 -10.40 -37.83
CA GLU A 868 11.85 -11.58 -37.42
C GLU A 868 12.73 -12.82 -37.20
N THR A 869 13.95 -12.86 -37.74
CA THR A 869 14.88 -13.98 -37.59
C THR A 869 15.50 -13.99 -36.20
N SER A 870 16.09 -12.88 -35.78
CA SER A 870 16.71 -12.74 -34.45
C SER A 870 15.72 -12.32 -33.35
N GLY A 871 14.56 -11.77 -33.74
CA GLY A 871 13.63 -11.11 -32.84
C GLY A 871 14.10 -9.74 -32.35
N ALA A 872 15.28 -9.28 -32.77
CA ALA A 872 15.80 -7.97 -32.41
C ALA A 872 14.98 -6.86 -33.07
N PHE A 873 14.79 -5.75 -32.35
CA PHE A 873 14.16 -4.55 -32.90
C PHE A 873 14.96 -3.29 -32.57
N TRP A 874 14.73 -2.24 -33.35
CA TRP A 874 15.30 -0.90 -33.18
C TRP A 874 14.38 0.14 -33.83
N SER A 875 14.59 1.42 -33.55
CA SER A 875 13.90 2.51 -34.24
C SER A 875 14.66 2.97 -35.48
N ALA A 876 13.93 3.41 -36.51
CA ALA A 876 14.52 4.02 -37.71
C ALA A 876 15.27 5.34 -37.41
N THR A 877 15.01 5.92 -36.24
CA THR A 877 15.63 7.14 -35.71
C THR A 877 16.40 6.86 -34.41
N PRO A 878 17.29 7.76 -33.93
CA PRO A 878 18.05 7.55 -32.69
C PRO A 878 17.20 7.21 -31.46
N LEU A 879 16.05 7.87 -31.31
CA LEU A 879 15.05 7.58 -30.29
C LEU A 879 13.78 7.00 -30.94
N PRO A 880 13.00 6.17 -30.24
CA PRO A 880 13.18 5.77 -28.83
C PRO A 880 14.09 4.55 -28.62
N ALA A 881 14.49 3.83 -29.66
CA ALA A 881 15.14 2.52 -29.56
C ALA A 881 16.41 2.38 -30.44
N GLY A 882 17.24 3.42 -30.53
CA GLY A 882 18.51 3.38 -31.28
C GLY A 882 19.69 2.76 -30.56
N GLY A 883 19.57 2.49 -29.25
CA GLY A 883 20.56 1.72 -28.48
C GLY A 883 21.97 2.34 -28.43
N GLY A 884 22.08 3.67 -28.56
CA GLY A 884 23.36 4.40 -28.53
C GLY A 884 24.24 4.21 -29.78
N ARG A 885 23.70 3.60 -30.85
CA ARG A 885 24.42 3.40 -32.11
C ARG A 885 24.52 4.70 -32.93
N ARG A 886 25.30 4.65 -34.02
CA ARG A 886 25.50 5.76 -34.96
C ARG A 886 24.26 5.95 -35.84
N TYR A 887 23.81 7.20 -35.95
CA TYR A 887 22.83 7.67 -36.92
C TYR A 887 23.35 8.93 -37.59
N ASN A 888 23.00 9.13 -38.87
CA ASN A 888 23.12 10.43 -39.52
C ASN A 888 21.72 11.01 -39.69
N THR A 889 21.53 12.24 -39.21
CA THR A 889 20.29 12.98 -39.44
C THR A 889 20.59 14.17 -40.34
N ARG A 890 19.88 14.29 -41.46
CA ARG A 890 20.04 15.38 -42.42
C ARG A 890 18.79 16.24 -42.40
N HIS A 891 18.95 17.54 -42.17
CA HIS A 891 17.87 18.51 -42.23
C HIS A 891 18.04 19.36 -43.49
N GLY A 892 17.06 19.27 -44.40
CA GLY A 892 16.99 20.06 -45.62
C GLY A 892 15.77 20.98 -45.64
N GLN A 893 15.70 21.84 -46.66
CA GLN A 893 14.52 22.68 -46.87
C GLN A 893 13.32 21.81 -47.28
N GLY A 894 12.37 21.62 -46.36
CA GLY A 894 11.15 20.86 -46.59
C GLY A 894 11.27 19.35 -46.37
N TYR A 895 12.37 18.85 -45.81
CA TYR A 895 12.49 17.43 -45.46
C TYR A 895 13.53 17.17 -44.36
N SER A 896 13.43 15.99 -43.74
CA SER A 896 14.47 15.43 -42.87
C SER A 896 14.71 13.96 -43.20
N ILE A 897 15.97 13.52 -43.20
CA ILE A 897 16.35 12.12 -43.47
C ILE A 897 17.11 11.56 -42.27
N TYR A 898 16.76 10.35 -41.85
CA TYR A 898 17.47 9.58 -40.83
C TYR A 898 18.06 8.33 -41.46
N GLU A 899 19.37 8.16 -41.34
CA GLU A 899 20.11 7.03 -41.90
C GLU A 899 20.73 6.21 -40.77
N HIS A 900 20.56 4.89 -40.86
CA HIS A 900 21.12 3.94 -39.89
C HIS A 900 21.49 2.63 -40.57
N ALA A 901 22.58 2.03 -40.12
CA ALA A 901 22.95 0.67 -40.48
C ALA A 901 23.18 -0.15 -39.20
N ARG A 902 22.56 -1.33 -39.15
CA ARG A 902 22.74 -2.30 -38.08
C ARG A 902 22.85 -3.69 -38.67
N ASP A 903 23.92 -4.36 -38.30
CA ASP A 903 24.21 -5.73 -38.72
C ASP A 903 24.24 -5.80 -40.26
N ASP A 904 23.31 -6.48 -40.92
CA ASP A 904 23.16 -6.56 -42.38
C ASP A 904 22.00 -5.69 -42.94
N VAL A 905 21.36 -4.88 -42.10
CA VAL A 905 20.20 -4.04 -42.48
C VAL A 905 20.58 -2.55 -42.47
N ALA A 906 20.46 -1.90 -43.62
CA ALA A 906 20.47 -0.45 -43.74
C ALA A 906 19.04 0.09 -43.86
N SER A 907 18.77 1.21 -43.18
CA SER A 907 17.47 1.87 -43.18
C SER A 907 17.62 3.37 -43.39
N GLU A 908 16.72 3.92 -44.19
CA GLU A 908 16.55 5.36 -44.42
C GLU A 908 15.09 5.72 -44.15
N LEU A 909 14.86 6.75 -43.34
CA LEU A 909 13.53 7.33 -43.11
C LEU A 909 13.53 8.79 -43.57
N THR A 910 12.65 9.12 -44.52
CA THR A 910 12.43 10.49 -45.00
C THR A 910 11.11 11.04 -44.49
N LEU A 911 11.13 12.24 -43.93
CA LEU A 911 9.95 13.04 -43.57
C LEU A 911 9.91 14.27 -44.49
N PHE A 912 8.75 14.64 -45.05
CA PHE A 912 8.60 15.79 -45.96
C PHE A 912 7.17 16.36 -46.00
#